data_AF-A0A2V2SA05-F1
#
_entry.id   AF-A0A2V2SA05-F1
#
_cell.length_a   1.000
_cell.length_b   1.000
_cell.length_c   1.000
_cell.angle_alpha   90.00
_cell.angle_beta   90.00
_cell.angle_gamma   90.00
#
_symmetry.space_group_name_H-M   'P 1'
#
loop_
_entity.id
_entity.type
_entity.pdbx_description
1 polymer ?
#
loop_
_entity_poly.entity_id
_entity_poly.type
_entity_poly.pdbx_seq_one_letter_code
_entity_poly.pdbx_strand_id
1 'polypeptide(L)'
;MDWRNSGQGFSNGEFDMKGSSKSAEAKRHCRSICFASPFSARLGVILLAVQALFVSVQEAYCQVTYRQLRSFGYPDQGGSDPSAALLVGRDGMLYGTASSGGALGGGAIFRINQDGTGYTVLRSFGSPSGDGTSPQRALIQGSDGVLYGSTSSGGTNGGGIIFRIGTDGSGYQVLHNFNGFSGDGSNPGGPLLQGPDGILYGATWYGGSSGGGTVFRVDTHGSGYAILMSFQPGMNAYGIPVNQDPVGLTTSNGITLYGTTVNGGASNAGTVFSISTNGSSYTILHSFSGTNGEVAPNELTLSSDGMLYGTTSGRGQFGTVFAMSLDGSGYTVLHRFDPTGGGPVGKLVLGLDGTLYGLITGGGSGDCGTCFTIKRNGTGYAVLLQVDNPPYSPVGLAQGPDATLYGTANGGGFGTLFKLNTDGSNYSIMRYFFTTGGGDGANPRGPLVWGNDGFLYGTSYSGGSNALGMVFRMSSDAGTYSVLHTFTHAGADGRNPNTLLQGTDGMLYGATYRGGTNGYGTLFKVSKQGTGYMVLWHFAIRDIWTVAGFLQGSDGLLYGTTLAGTLFSIHTDGSGYTVLHSFGAGLDGKGPSRALIQGADGWLYGMTTDGGAGGLGTIFKVNTNGDGYVVLRNFGLYASEGYAPVSLIQCSDGALYGATYRGGSGDSGALFRMNTDGTGLSVLWSFSLASSNARYLFERSVQGADGAIYAATQGGGSSDNGTVFSIQTNGTGFSILHSFGDGSSDGTQPFSPICQGSDGAFYGMAQYGGAMGLGTVFAIGYPPIVISPPTSIRVPYGAGATFHVTASGAGLRYQWLFNTAPIPGETNATLFLPSVGRTNEGLYCVGITNGLGGVLSSNAFLSVLVAQELFGPVFQPDGFEVSSRYADGWPVSSQDLTNFEVQTSSDLLHWTALPNTLTLTNGVLLLRDTNSLNSPARFYRLLER
;
A
#
# COMPACT_ATOMS: atom_id res chain seq x y z
N MET A 1 -43.32 39.21 50.50
CA MET A 1 -43.43 37.94 51.23
C MET A 1 -42.05 37.54 51.72
N ASP A 2 -41.75 37.96 52.94
CA ASP A 2 -41.00 37.26 53.99
C ASP A 2 -39.87 36.26 53.64
N TRP A 3 -38.63 36.76 53.84
CA TRP A 3 -37.73 36.35 54.94
C TRP A 3 -37.11 34.93 55.00
N ARG A 4 -35.83 34.81 54.60
CA ARG A 4 -34.58 34.76 55.44
C ARG A 4 -33.37 34.37 54.54
N ASN A 5 -32.18 34.99 54.64
CA ASN A 5 -31.17 35.06 55.72
C ASN A 5 -30.59 33.68 56.14
N SER A 6 -29.28 33.51 56.39
CA SER A 6 -28.14 34.46 56.41
C SER A 6 -26.79 33.72 56.51
N GLY A 7 -25.65 34.37 56.17
CA GLY A 7 -24.30 33.85 56.47
C GLY A 7 -23.14 34.73 55.97
N GLN A 8 -22.58 35.57 56.84
CA GLN A 8 -21.42 36.46 56.60
C GLN A 8 -20.60 36.60 57.90
N GLY A 9 -19.27 36.76 57.79
CA GLY A 9 -18.32 36.90 58.93
C GLY A 9 -17.01 36.14 58.66
N PHE A 10 -15.90 36.78 58.26
CA PHE A 10 -14.95 37.58 59.06
C PHE A 10 -14.29 36.77 60.20
N SER A 11 -12.95 36.76 60.35
CA SER A 11 -12.15 37.95 60.71
C SER A 11 -10.71 38.05 60.13
N ASN A 12 -10.17 39.27 60.26
CA ASN A 12 -8.78 39.70 60.00
C ASN A 12 -7.75 39.05 60.97
N GLY A 13 -6.42 39.17 60.80
CA GLY A 13 -5.63 39.80 59.73
C GLY A 13 -4.12 39.95 60.06
N GLU A 14 -3.39 40.63 59.15
CA GLU A 14 -2.01 41.20 59.23
C GLU A 14 -0.81 40.29 59.62
N PHE A 15 0.19 40.19 58.72
CA PHE A 15 1.57 40.65 59.00
C PHE A 15 2.48 40.72 57.73
N ASP A 16 2.87 41.96 57.39
CA ASP A 16 4.11 42.51 56.75
C ASP A 16 4.98 41.82 55.65
N MET A 17 5.54 42.70 54.81
CA MET A 17 6.79 42.69 54.00
C MET A 17 7.12 41.70 52.84
N LYS A 18 7.39 42.33 51.68
CA LYS A 18 8.39 42.01 50.60
C LYS A 18 8.18 40.78 49.70
N GLY A 19 8.28 40.99 48.37
CA GLY A 19 8.55 39.90 47.41
C GLY A 19 8.13 40.09 45.95
N SER A 20 8.39 41.24 45.30
CA SER A 20 8.00 41.43 43.88
C SER A 20 9.04 40.90 42.87
N SER A 21 8.62 39.98 42.01
CA SER A 21 9.26 39.73 40.70
C SER A 21 8.25 40.06 39.59
N LYS A 22 8.74 40.72 38.53
CA LYS A 22 7.92 41.58 37.67
C LYS A 22 7.40 40.88 36.41
N SER A 23 6.17 41.21 36.05
CA SER A 23 5.71 41.23 34.66
C SER A 23 6.01 42.60 34.00
N ALA A 24 5.59 42.75 32.74
CA ALA A 24 5.52 43.97 31.92
C ALA A 24 6.69 44.26 30.96
N GLU A 25 6.28 44.61 29.74
CA GLU A 25 7.09 44.97 28.57
C GLU A 25 7.88 46.27 28.76
N ALA A 26 8.93 46.45 27.94
CA ALA A 26 9.59 47.74 27.77
C ALA A 26 10.00 47.99 26.31
N LYS A 27 9.17 48.72 25.55
CA LYS A 27 9.59 49.35 24.29
C LYS A 27 10.61 50.46 24.59
N ARG A 28 11.82 50.40 24.03
CA ARG A 28 12.58 51.63 23.65
C ARG A 28 13.72 51.39 22.67
N HIS A 29 13.90 52.43 21.84
CA HIS A 29 14.85 52.66 20.76
C HIS A 29 16.28 52.09 20.92
N CYS A 30 16.87 51.71 19.78
CA CYS A 30 18.28 52.00 19.51
C CYS A 30 18.38 53.18 18.51
N ARG A 31 19.50 53.92 18.52
CA ARG A 31 19.70 55.14 17.70
C ARG A 31 20.60 54.88 16.49
N SER A 32 20.30 55.53 15.38
CA SER A 32 21.23 55.71 14.25
C SER A 32 22.34 56.70 14.58
N ILE A 33 23.51 56.54 13.95
CA ILE A 33 24.34 57.59 13.32
C ILE A 33 25.46 56.91 12.51
N CYS A 34 25.57 57.25 11.22
CA CYS A 34 26.81 57.36 10.44
C CYS A 34 26.49 58.05 9.11
N PHE A 35 27.42 58.85 8.58
CA PHE A 35 27.27 59.59 7.31
C PHE A 35 28.09 58.92 6.19
N ALA A 36 27.55 58.85 4.95
CA ALA A 36 28.28 59.13 3.70
C ALA A 36 27.40 59.01 2.43
N SER A 37 27.47 60.03 1.57
CA SER A 37 27.26 60.07 0.09
C SER A 37 26.00 59.45 -0.60
N PRO A 38 25.47 60.09 -1.67
CA PRO A 38 24.35 59.56 -2.45
C PRO A 38 24.79 58.89 -3.77
N PHE A 39 25.10 57.58 -3.77
CA PHE A 39 25.41 56.87 -5.04
C PHE A 39 25.02 55.38 -5.11
N SER A 40 23.84 54.99 -4.60
CA SER A 40 23.29 53.61 -4.74
C SER A 40 21.77 53.55 -4.98
N ALA A 41 21.19 54.54 -5.65
CA ALA A 41 19.75 54.61 -5.91
C ALA A 41 19.29 53.85 -7.19
N ARG A 42 19.76 52.61 -7.42
CA ARG A 42 19.27 51.77 -8.54
C ARG A 42 19.25 50.24 -8.35
N LEU A 43 19.76 49.69 -7.25
CA LEU A 43 19.63 48.25 -6.94
C LEU A 43 18.46 47.91 -6.00
N GLY A 44 17.96 48.88 -5.22
CA GLY A 44 17.00 48.63 -4.14
C GLY A 44 15.57 48.29 -4.55
N VAL A 45 15.20 48.36 -5.84
CA VAL A 45 13.82 48.13 -6.31
C VAL A 45 13.59 46.67 -6.75
N ILE A 46 14.63 45.96 -7.19
CA ILE A 46 14.50 44.57 -7.65
C ILE A 46 14.34 43.60 -6.48
N LEU A 47 15.05 43.82 -5.36
CA LEU A 47 14.97 42.95 -4.18
C LEU A 47 13.59 42.96 -3.49
N LEU A 48 12.87 44.08 -3.53
CA LEU A 48 11.56 44.21 -2.88
C LEU A 48 10.42 43.53 -3.67
N ALA A 49 10.55 43.40 -4.99
CA ALA A 49 9.58 42.64 -5.80
C ALA A 49 9.62 41.14 -5.47
N VAL A 50 10.79 40.61 -5.13
CA VAL A 50 10.99 39.19 -4.78
C VAL A 50 10.28 38.81 -3.48
N GLN A 51 10.19 39.72 -2.50
CA GLN A 51 9.33 39.49 -1.32
C GLN A 51 7.84 39.68 -1.63
N ALA A 52 7.49 40.70 -2.42
CA ALA A 52 6.08 41.05 -2.67
C ALA A 52 5.26 39.95 -3.36
N LEU A 53 5.87 39.15 -4.27
CA LEU A 53 5.16 38.03 -4.92
C LEU A 53 5.06 36.76 -4.05
N PHE A 54 5.90 36.61 -3.02
CA PHE A 54 5.86 35.44 -2.11
C PHE A 54 5.11 35.71 -0.80
N VAL A 55 4.76 36.96 -0.48
CA VAL A 55 3.88 37.31 0.65
C VAL A 55 2.42 36.87 0.44
N SER A 56 2.02 36.48 -0.78
CA SER A 56 0.77 35.71 -1.02
C SER A 56 0.90 34.20 -0.75
N VAL A 57 2.07 33.72 -0.31
CA VAL A 57 2.35 32.33 0.09
C VAL A 57 2.90 32.27 1.52
N GLN A 58 2.52 33.23 2.38
CA GLN A 58 2.68 33.09 3.82
C GLN A 58 1.40 32.48 4.42
N GLU A 59 1.57 31.42 5.21
CA GLU A 59 0.49 30.56 5.73
C GLU A 59 -0.34 29.82 4.66
N ALA A 60 0.34 29.37 3.59
CA ALA A 60 0.00 28.09 2.98
C ALA A 60 0.27 26.99 4.01
N TYR A 61 -0.71 26.73 4.86
CA TYR A 61 -0.70 25.73 5.92
C TYR A 61 -0.13 24.39 5.41
N CYS A 62 1.09 24.05 5.84
CA CYS A 62 1.67 22.71 5.66
C CYS A 62 0.93 21.77 6.62
N GLN A 63 -0.27 21.34 6.20
CA GLN A 63 -1.29 20.84 7.11
C GLN A 63 -2.10 19.69 6.57
N VAL A 64 -2.66 19.06 7.60
CA VAL A 64 -3.09 17.70 7.64
C VAL A 64 -4.61 17.72 7.94
N THR A 65 -5.30 18.27 6.93
CA THR A 65 -6.69 18.73 6.67
C THR A 65 -7.85 17.75 6.47
N TYR A 66 -8.44 17.24 7.54
CA TYR A 66 -9.77 16.60 7.51
C TYR A 66 -10.90 17.40 6.75
N ARG A 67 -11.64 16.80 5.78
CA ARG A 67 -12.92 17.21 5.08
C ARG A 67 -14.01 16.10 5.32
N GLN A 68 -15.15 16.00 4.61
CA GLN A 68 -16.08 14.82 4.68
C GLN A 68 -17.17 14.79 3.55
N LEU A 69 -17.31 13.80 2.65
CA LEU A 69 -18.29 13.79 1.53
C LEU A 69 -19.73 13.27 1.90
N ARG A 70 -20.43 13.93 2.86
CA ARG A 70 -21.69 13.50 3.59
C ARG A 70 -21.37 12.44 4.67
N SER A 71 -22.33 11.67 5.19
CA SER A 71 -22.16 10.63 6.26
C SER A 71 -23.36 9.65 6.29
N PHE A 72 -23.29 8.54 7.05
CA PHE A 72 -24.29 7.45 7.03
C PHE A 72 -25.56 7.63 7.88
N GLY A 73 -26.71 7.76 7.23
CA GLY A 73 -28.02 7.42 7.78
C GLY A 73 -29.06 7.16 6.68
N TYR A 74 -30.10 6.35 6.98
CA TYR A 74 -31.25 6.05 6.10
C TYR A 74 -31.69 7.29 5.30
N PRO A 75 -32.03 7.15 4.00
CA PRO A 75 -32.82 6.02 3.49
C PRO A 75 -32.17 5.11 2.42
N ASP A 76 -31.04 5.51 1.83
CA ASP A 76 -30.52 5.13 0.50
C ASP A 76 -30.14 3.63 0.23
N GLN A 77 -30.63 2.68 1.04
CA GLN A 77 -30.73 1.23 0.80
C GLN A 77 -29.52 0.36 0.44
N GLY A 78 -28.37 0.93 0.14
CA GLY A 78 -27.16 0.14 -0.11
C GLY A 78 -26.65 -0.68 1.10
N GLY A 79 -27.16 -0.41 2.31
CA GLY A 79 -26.75 -0.96 3.62
C GLY A 79 -25.93 -0.39 4.81
N SER A 80 -25.07 -1.31 5.30
CA SER A 80 -25.06 -1.73 6.69
C SER A 80 -23.92 -2.75 7.09
N ASP A 81 -22.68 -2.24 7.27
CA ASP A 81 -21.42 -2.63 7.97
C ASP A 81 -20.09 -2.69 7.16
N PRO A 82 -19.60 -1.57 6.62
CA PRO A 82 -18.66 -1.30 5.48
C PRO A 82 -17.58 -2.29 4.91
N SER A 83 -17.16 -3.33 5.59
CA SER A 83 -15.94 -4.19 5.59
C SER A 83 -15.24 -4.93 4.40
N ALA A 84 -15.34 -4.67 3.10
CA ALA A 84 -14.36 -5.23 2.13
C ALA A 84 -13.89 -4.35 0.99
N ALA A 85 -12.59 -4.25 0.91
CA ALA A 85 -11.83 -3.04 0.83
C ALA A 85 -12.25 -1.98 -0.17
N LEU A 86 -11.30 -1.13 -0.41
CA LEU A 86 -11.21 -0.56 -1.69
C LEU A 86 -9.78 -0.78 -2.19
N LEU A 87 -9.60 -0.17 -3.33
CA LEU A 87 -8.52 -0.21 -4.26
C LEU A 87 -8.86 0.88 -5.22
N VAL A 88 -7.80 1.44 -5.78
CA VAL A 88 -7.63 2.35 -6.91
C VAL A 88 -7.56 1.54 -8.17
N GLY A 89 -8.27 1.82 -9.24
CA GLY A 89 -8.29 0.91 -10.40
C GLY A 89 -8.44 1.68 -11.69
N ARG A 90 -8.25 0.96 -12.78
CA ARG A 90 -7.89 1.38 -14.15
C ARG A 90 -8.13 2.83 -14.68
N ASP A 91 -9.05 3.67 -14.18
CA ASP A 91 -9.22 5.12 -14.51
C ASP A 91 -9.33 6.05 -13.27
N GLY A 92 -9.40 5.49 -12.06
CA GLY A 92 -9.53 6.18 -10.78
C GLY A 92 -10.85 5.93 -10.04
N MET A 93 -11.89 5.62 -10.81
CA MET A 93 -13.19 5.01 -10.47
C MET A 93 -13.43 4.41 -9.03
N LEU A 94 -13.61 5.04 -7.85
CA LEU A 94 -13.63 4.33 -6.51
C LEU A 94 -14.74 3.29 -6.23
N TYR A 95 -14.45 2.01 -5.78
CA TYR A 95 -15.19 0.69 -5.58
C TYR A 95 -15.12 -0.19 -4.25
N GLY A 96 -16.25 -0.55 -3.54
CA GLY A 96 -16.40 -1.49 -2.32
C GLY A 96 -17.87 -1.90 -1.80
N THR A 97 -18.17 -2.34 -0.54
CA THR A 97 -18.99 -3.55 -0.09
C THR A 97 -19.76 -3.73 1.28
N ALA A 98 -20.48 -4.88 1.52
CA ALA A 98 -21.55 -5.06 2.56
C ALA A 98 -22.38 -6.51 2.89
N SER A 99 -22.82 -7.35 3.96
CA SER A 99 -23.11 -7.55 5.56
C SER A 99 -24.50 -7.80 6.24
N SER A 100 -25.07 -6.78 6.91
CA SER A 100 -26.24 -6.90 7.79
C SER A 100 -27.39 -5.92 7.42
N GLY A 101 -27.83 -5.84 6.16
CA GLY A 101 -28.89 -4.90 5.65
C GLY A 101 -29.26 -4.80 4.13
N GLY A 102 -30.01 -3.82 3.63
CA GLY A 102 -30.75 -3.94 2.37
C GLY A 102 -31.76 -5.09 2.42
N ALA A 103 -32.48 -5.44 1.34
CA ALA A 103 -33.70 -6.25 1.50
C ALA A 103 -33.51 -7.65 2.14
N LEU A 104 -33.82 -7.73 3.44
CA LEU A 104 -33.73 -8.87 4.37
C LEU A 104 -32.44 -8.92 5.22
N GLY A 105 -32.08 -7.82 5.89
CA GLY A 105 -30.97 -7.82 6.86
C GLY A 105 -29.64 -8.17 6.19
N GLY A 106 -29.57 -7.75 4.93
CA GLY A 106 -28.71 -8.20 3.87
C GLY A 106 -27.27 -7.65 3.65
N GLY A 107 -26.90 -7.14 2.45
CA GLY A 107 -25.56 -7.13 1.82
C GLY A 107 -25.37 -6.79 0.32
N ALA A 108 -24.57 -5.74 0.05
CA ALA A 108 -24.39 -5.09 -1.25
C ALA A 108 -23.05 -4.36 -1.35
N ILE A 109 -22.89 -3.61 -2.40
CA ILE A 109 -21.64 -3.28 -3.04
C ILE A 109 -22.02 -1.95 -3.74
N PHE A 110 -21.34 -0.81 -3.50
CA PHE A 110 -21.89 0.51 -3.89
C PHE A 110 -21.26 1.15 -5.11
N ARG A 111 -21.41 2.48 -5.33
CA ARG A 111 -20.61 3.37 -6.19
C ARG A 111 -20.48 4.88 -5.91
N ILE A 112 -19.26 5.45 -5.91
CA ILE A 112 -19.00 6.90 -5.63
C ILE A 112 -17.53 7.40 -5.93
N ASN A 113 -17.18 8.70 -5.72
CA ASN A 113 -16.18 9.55 -6.43
C ASN A 113 -14.96 10.03 -5.61
N GLN A 114 -13.79 10.21 -6.25
CA GLN A 114 -12.60 10.91 -5.73
C GLN A 114 -12.87 12.33 -5.19
N ASP A 115 -13.70 13.13 -5.86
CA ASP A 115 -14.16 14.42 -5.36
C ASP A 115 -15.25 14.29 -4.28
N GLY A 116 -16.00 13.19 -4.28
CA GLY A 116 -17.09 12.84 -3.37
C GLY A 116 -18.54 13.03 -3.79
N THR A 117 -18.83 13.21 -5.07
CA THR A 117 -20.20 13.36 -5.62
C THR A 117 -20.80 12.03 -6.13
N GLY A 118 -21.99 12.02 -6.77
CA GLY A 118 -22.46 10.99 -7.74
C GLY A 118 -22.88 9.55 -7.31
N TYR A 119 -23.05 9.24 -6.03
CA TYR A 119 -23.71 8.01 -5.49
C TYR A 119 -24.89 7.44 -6.34
N THR A 120 -25.05 6.10 -6.46
CA THR A 120 -26.28 5.30 -6.86
C THR A 120 -26.38 3.92 -6.14
N VAL A 121 -26.80 2.77 -6.70
CA VAL A 121 -26.54 1.43 -6.09
C VAL A 121 -26.35 0.30 -7.12
N LEU A 122 -25.61 -0.76 -6.74
CA LEU A 122 -25.34 -1.89 -7.62
C LEU A 122 -26.27 -3.04 -7.44
N ARG A 123 -25.98 -3.97 -6.53
CA ARG A 123 -26.73 -5.21 -6.42
C ARG A 123 -26.74 -5.83 -5.02
N SER A 124 -27.62 -6.80 -4.79
CA SER A 124 -28.00 -7.36 -3.51
C SER A 124 -29.01 -8.53 -3.59
N PHE A 125 -29.17 -9.22 -2.45
CA PHE A 125 -29.80 -10.51 -2.04
C PHE A 125 -30.89 -10.66 -0.83
N GLY A 126 -32.25 -10.88 -0.94
CA GLY A 126 -33.57 -10.90 -0.20
C GLY A 126 -34.78 -11.83 -0.70
N SER A 127 -35.15 -12.02 -2.00
CA SER A 127 -35.71 -13.32 -2.59
C SER A 127 -35.21 -13.64 -4.05
N PRO A 128 -34.77 -14.86 -4.55
CA PRO A 128 -35.39 -16.22 -4.42
C PRO A 128 -34.49 -17.52 -4.48
N SER A 129 -34.96 -18.68 -3.95
CA SER A 129 -34.26 -19.99 -3.72
C SER A 129 -33.08 -20.35 -4.65
N GLY A 130 -31.92 -19.81 -4.33
CA GLY A 130 -31.12 -19.35 -5.44
C GLY A 130 -30.31 -18.16 -5.07
N ASP A 131 -29.72 -18.11 -3.87
CA ASP A 131 -28.68 -17.21 -3.37
C ASP A 131 -28.21 -17.79 -2.02
N GLY A 132 -27.30 -17.15 -1.30
CA GLY A 132 -27.33 -17.28 0.17
C GLY A 132 -26.55 -16.32 1.03
N THR A 133 -26.99 -16.08 2.28
CA THR A 133 -26.59 -15.00 3.23
C THR A 133 -25.46 -14.06 2.75
N SER A 134 -24.24 -14.23 3.19
CA SER A 134 -23.29 -13.22 3.56
C SER A 134 -21.91 -12.94 2.87
N PRO A 135 -21.66 -11.84 2.13
CA PRO A 135 -19.69 -11.34 1.15
C PRO A 135 -18.63 -10.67 2.09
N GLN A 136 -17.58 -11.34 2.61
CA GLN A 136 -16.72 -10.87 3.73
C GLN A 136 -15.26 -10.34 3.45
N ARG A 137 -14.83 -9.91 2.25
CA ARG A 137 -13.48 -9.33 1.83
C ARG A 137 -13.50 -8.90 0.29
N ALA A 138 -12.38 -8.78 -0.43
CA ALA A 138 -12.15 -8.18 -1.78
C ALA A 138 -12.92 -8.49 -3.08
N LEU A 139 -13.01 -7.57 -4.06
CA LEU A 139 -12.87 -7.86 -5.52
C LEU A 139 -11.45 -7.44 -5.90
N ILE A 140 -10.98 -7.61 -7.14
CA ILE A 140 -9.69 -7.06 -7.67
C ILE A 140 -9.79 -6.71 -9.14
N GLN A 141 -8.83 -6.15 -9.85
CA GLN A 141 -9.11 -5.79 -11.23
C GLN A 141 -8.95 -6.92 -12.24
N GLY A 142 -9.62 -6.80 -13.39
CA GLY A 142 -9.44 -7.68 -14.53
C GLY A 142 -8.71 -7.04 -15.69
N SER A 143 -7.73 -7.78 -16.16
CA SER A 143 -6.82 -7.63 -17.31
C SER A 143 -7.43 -7.15 -18.62
N ASP A 144 -8.66 -7.55 -18.93
CA ASP A 144 -9.40 -7.19 -20.14
C ASP A 144 -10.50 -6.25 -19.68
N GLY A 145 -11.73 -6.55 -20.04
CA GLY A 145 -12.84 -6.42 -19.12
C GLY A 145 -13.25 -7.65 -18.27
N VAL A 146 -12.78 -7.97 -17.01
CA VAL A 146 -13.57 -8.63 -15.89
C VAL A 146 -13.74 -8.08 -14.41
N LEU A 147 -14.74 -8.63 -13.66
CA LEU A 147 -15.31 -8.41 -12.30
C LEU A 147 -15.88 -9.77 -11.65
N TYR A 148 -15.61 -10.18 -10.37
CA TYR A 148 -15.86 -11.51 -9.66
C TYR A 148 -15.75 -11.49 -8.06
N GLY A 149 -15.86 -12.57 -7.20
CA GLY A 149 -15.72 -12.72 -5.67
C GLY A 149 -16.30 -14.05 -4.98
N SER A 150 -16.63 -14.29 -3.65
CA SER A 150 -16.72 -15.73 -3.10
C SER A 150 -17.41 -16.43 -1.81
N THR A 151 -18.37 -17.43 -1.78
CA THR A 151 -19.54 -17.60 -0.76
C THR A 151 -19.99 -18.78 0.34
N SER A 152 -20.88 -18.61 1.41
CA SER A 152 -21.30 -19.43 2.70
C SER A 152 -22.62 -20.00 3.52
N SER A 153 -23.90 -19.55 3.58
CA SER A 153 -25.01 -19.77 4.60
C SER A 153 -26.49 -19.54 4.04
N GLY A 154 -27.59 -20.24 4.43
CA GLY A 154 -28.90 -20.26 3.66
C GLY A 154 -29.38 -21.62 3.03
N GLY A 155 -29.13 -21.88 1.72
CA GLY A 155 -28.95 -23.18 0.95
C GLY A 155 -28.12 -22.88 -0.36
N THR A 156 -27.68 -23.72 -1.33
CA THR A 156 -28.21 -25.07 -1.63
C THR A 156 -28.00 -25.93 -0.44
N ASN A 157 -26.74 -26.21 -0.12
CA ASN A 157 -26.48 -27.49 0.53
C ASN A 157 -25.92 -27.29 1.92
N GLY A 158 -26.48 -26.35 2.68
CA GLY A 158 -25.70 -25.87 3.80
C GLY A 158 -24.57 -24.98 3.32
N GLY A 159 -24.66 -24.42 2.10
CA GLY A 159 -23.61 -24.02 1.15
C GLY A 159 -22.85 -22.71 0.87
N GLY A 160 -22.63 -22.35 -0.41
CA GLY A 160 -21.64 -21.35 -0.78
C GLY A 160 -21.10 -21.30 -2.23
N ILE A 161 -21.67 -20.37 -3.00
CA ILE A 161 -21.35 -19.75 -4.31
C ILE A 161 -19.91 -19.30 -4.38
N ILE A 162 -19.52 -18.77 -5.53
CA ILE A 162 -18.45 -17.81 -5.74
C ILE A 162 -18.76 -16.98 -7.01
N PHE A 163 -18.65 -15.64 -7.05
CA PHE A 163 -19.43 -14.71 -7.92
C PHE A 163 -18.79 -14.03 -9.11
N ARG A 164 -19.59 -13.72 -10.13
CA ARG A 164 -19.32 -13.00 -11.38
C ARG A 164 -19.80 -11.56 -11.30
N ILE A 165 -19.27 -10.59 -12.05
CA ILE A 165 -20.08 -9.40 -12.42
C ILE A 165 -19.58 -8.69 -13.71
N GLY A 166 -20.35 -7.79 -14.32
CA GLY A 166 -19.97 -7.02 -15.54
C GLY A 166 -20.23 -5.51 -15.45
N THR A 167 -19.27 -4.71 -15.86
CA THR A 167 -18.95 -3.42 -15.26
C THR A 167 -20.12 -2.43 -15.15
N ASP A 168 -20.47 -1.80 -16.25
CA ASP A 168 -21.45 -0.70 -16.34
C ASP A 168 -22.84 -0.96 -15.74
N GLY A 169 -23.31 -2.21 -15.75
CA GLY A 169 -24.71 -2.58 -15.56
C GLY A 169 -25.01 -4.04 -15.87
N SER A 170 -23.99 -4.86 -16.12
CA SER A 170 -24.11 -5.95 -17.08
C SER A 170 -23.88 -7.35 -16.51
N GLY A 171 -24.81 -8.23 -16.88
CA GLY A 171 -24.86 -9.67 -16.60
C GLY A 171 -24.52 -10.12 -15.18
N TYR A 172 -25.62 -10.32 -14.45
CA TYR A 172 -25.72 -11.55 -13.69
C TYR A 172 -25.56 -12.74 -14.62
N GLN A 173 -24.95 -13.84 -14.18
CA GLN A 173 -25.20 -15.16 -14.75
C GLN A 173 -25.04 -16.28 -13.72
N VAL A 174 -25.65 -17.45 -14.06
CA VAL A 174 -25.63 -18.86 -13.54
C VAL A 174 -24.13 -19.66 -13.58
N LEU A 175 -22.53 -20.13 -11.93
CA LEU A 175 -21.09 -20.44 -11.47
C LEU A 175 -21.00 -21.64 -10.44
N HIS A 176 -20.30 -21.54 -9.24
CA HIS A 176 -19.92 -22.73 -8.42
C HIS A 176 -20.00 -22.80 -6.83
N ASN A 177 -20.29 -23.99 -6.28
CA ASN A 177 -20.77 -24.40 -4.93
C ASN A 177 -20.09 -25.67 -4.41
N PHE A 178 -19.70 -25.78 -3.12
CA PHE A 178 -19.35 -27.04 -2.42
C PHE A 178 -20.21 -27.70 -1.14
N ASN A 179 -21.15 -28.70 -1.05
CA ASN A 179 -22.18 -28.95 0.10
C ASN A 179 -22.10 -28.34 1.59
N GLY A 180 -22.16 -29.18 2.65
CA GLY A 180 -21.91 -28.86 4.07
C GLY A 180 -21.28 -30.04 4.86
N PHE A 181 -20.56 -29.76 5.97
CA PHE A 181 -19.45 -30.54 6.60
C PHE A 181 -19.22 -32.04 6.19
N SER A 182 -18.97 -32.43 4.93
CA SER A 182 -18.88 -33.87 4.55
C SER A 182 -18.15 -34.28 3.25
N GLY A 183 -17.44 -33.37 2.62
CA GLY A 183 -16.97 -33.39 1.24
C GLY A 183 -16.70 -31.92 0.86
N ASP A 184 -16.52 -31.48 -0.39
CA ASP A 184 -16.58 -30.04 -0.87
C ASP A 184 -16.57 -28.93 0.21
N GLY A 185 -17.54 -27.95 0.52
CA GLY A 185 -17.73 -26.61 1.33
C GLY A 185 -18.39 -26.28 2.73
N SER A 186 -17.74 -25.42 3.54
CA SER A 186 -17.70 -25.19 5.02
C SER A 186 -17.55 -23.76 5.63
N ASN A 187 -16.46 -22.99 5.45
CA ASN A 187 -16.49 -21.49 5.57
C ASN A 187 -15.50 -20.72 4.54
N PRO A 188 -15.31 -20.57 3.15
CA PRO A 188 -14.54 -18.53 3.02
C PRO A 188 -14.21 -17.47 4.14
N GLY A 189 -12.99 -16.89 4.08
CA GLY A 189 -12.67 -15.46 4.28
C GLY A 189 -11.21 -14.98 4.41
N GLY A 190 -10.62 -14.44 3.34
CA GLY A 190 -9.32 -13.74 3.17
C GLY A 190 -9.01 -13.53 1.66
N PRO A 191 -8.37 -12.47 1.15
CA PRO A 191 -7.74 -12.25 -0.21
C PRO A 191 -7.96 -13.29 -1.35
N LEU A 192 -8.13 -12.98 -2.66
CA LEU A 192 -8.14 -14.01 -3.75
C LEU A 192 -7.29 -13.62 -4.99
N LEU A 193 -7.37 -14.22 -6.23
CA LEU A 193 -6.36 -14.09 -7.34
C LEU A 193 -6.54 -14.76 -8.74
N GLN A 194 -6.07 -14.11 -9.80
CA GLN A 194 -5.65 -14.58 -11.16
C GLN A 194 -4.32 -15.44 -11.38
N GLY A 195 -4.10 -16.10 -12.52
CA GLY A 195 -2.73 -16.34 -13.05
C GLY A 195 -2.31 -15.46 -14.24
N PRO A 196 -1.01 -15.15 -14.50
CA PRO A 196 -0.57 -14.58 -15.78
C PRO A 196 -0.98 -15.29 -17.07
N ASP A 197 -1.63 -16.43 -16.98
CA ASP A 197 -2.28 -17.15 -18.08
C ASP A 197 -3.80 -17.02 -18.10
N GLY A 198 -4.47 -16.87 -16.95
CA GLY A 198 -5.88 -16.56 -16.87
C GLY A 198 -6.69 -17.05 -15.68
N ILE A 199 -6.30 -18.06 -14.94
CA ILE A 199 -7.26 -18.86 -14.13
C ILE A 199 -7.75 -18.17 -12.78
N LEU A 200 -8.70 -18.68 -11.87
CA LEU A 200 -9.00 -18.46 -10.34
C LEU A 200 -8.47 -19.54 -9.29
N TYR A 201 -7.37 -19.32 -8.51
CA TYR A 201 -6.55 -20.22 -7.59
C TYR A 201 -7.53 -20.37 -6.31
N GLY A 202 -7.42 -21.15 -5.21
CA GLY A 202 -8.06 -20.74 -3.89
C GLY A 202 -8.28 -21.74 -2.72
N ALA A 203 -8.90 -21.32 -1.58
CA ALA A 203 -9.37 -22.21 -0.48
C ALA A 203 -10.59 -21.76 0.43
N THR A 204 -10.62 -21.95 1.76
CA THR A 204 -11.73 -21.91 2.77
C THR A 204 -11.51 -21.88 4.30
N TRP A 205 -12.61 -21.70 5.06
CA TRP A 205 -12.80 -22.40 6.34
C TRP A 205 -13.15 -23.92 6.34
N TYR A 206 -13.41 -24.74 5.31
CA TYR A 206 -13.41 -26.25 5.38
C TYR A 206 -12.90 -26.93 4.02
N GLY A 207 -12.77 -28.27 3.86
CA GLY A 207 -12.65 -29.20 2.65
C GLY A 207 -12.19 -30.66 3.02
N GLY A 208 -11.67 -31.55 2.10
CA GLY A 208 -10.66 -32.71 2.02
C GLY A 208 -10.80 -34.29 2.15
N SER A 209 -10.49 -34.92 3.31
CA SER A 209 -10.71 -36.27 3.88
C SER A 209 -10.74 -36.49 5.48
N SER A 210 -10.55 -35.51 6.43
CA SER A 210 -10.35 -35.59 7.94
C SER A 210 -10.37 -34.32 8.93
N GLY A 211 -10.61 -33.03 8.62
CA GLY A 211 -10.70 -31.87 9.56
C GLY A 211 -9.69 -30.66 9.61
N GLY A 212 -8.62 -30.61 8.81
CA GLY A 212 -7.43 -29.70 8.79
C GLY A 212 -7.19 -28.66 7.66
N GLY A 213 -6.61 -28.93 6.43
CA GLY A 213 -6.74 -28.01 5.22
C GLY A 213 -6.66 -28.47 3.73
N THR A 214 -7.04 -27.69 2.69
CA THR A 214 -7.51 -28.02 1.27
C THR A 214 -6.59 -27.84 0.06
N VAL A 215 -7.01 -28.01 -1.24
CA VAL A 215 -6.26 -27.49 -2.44
C VAL A 215 -7.01 -27.34 -3.80
N PHE A 216 -7.10 -26.19 -4.55
CA PHE A 216 -7.68 -26.12 -5.94
C PHE A 216 -7.65 -24.77 -6.79
N ARG A 217 -8.48 -24.67 -7.87
CA ARG A 217 -8.46 -23.76 -9.08
C ARG A 217 -9.79 -23.39 -9.79
N VAL A 218 -9.71 -22.72 -10.98
CA VAL A 218 -10.67 -22.40 -12.11
C VAL A 218 -10.09 -21.75 -13.41
N ASP A 219 -10.66 -21.85 -14.62
CA ASP A 219 -10.68 -20.87 -15.79
C ASP A 219 -10.97 -19.34 -15.66
N THR A 220 -11.72 -18.85 -16.66
CA THR A 220 -12.48 -17.62 -16.81
C THR A 220 -13.68 -17.76 -17.79
N HIS A 221 -13.77 -18.87 -18.55
CA HIS A 221 -14.85 -19.23 -19.50
C HIS A 221 -15.92 -20.24 -18.98
N GLY A 222 -15.82 -21.58 -19.15
CA GLY A 222 -16.80 -22.52 -18.54
C GLY A 222 -16.47 -24.05 -18.32
N SER A 223 -15.62 -24.49 -17.36
CA SER A 223 -15.29 -25.94 -17.06
C SER A 223 -14.16 -26.32 -16.06
N GLY A 224 -14.28 -27.40 -15.26
CA GLY A 224 -13.14 -28.32 -14.94
C GLY A 224 -12.77 -28.71 -13.49
N TYR A 225 -13.49 -29.63 -12.82
CA TYR A 225 -13.14 -30.13 -11.44
C TYR A 225 -11.94 -31.12 -11.43
N ALA A 226 -10.81 -30.88 -10.70
CA ALA A 226 -9.84 -31.97 -10.37
C ALA A 226 -9.24 -32.15 -8.96
N ILE A 227 -9.30 -33.44 -8.58
CA ILE A 227 -8.77 -34.15 -7.40
C ILE A 227 -7.25 -34.35 -7.42
N LEU A 228 -6.68 -33.89 -6.27
CA LEU A 228 -4.32 -32.75 -5.11
C LEU A 228 -3.84 -32.89 -3.56
N MET A 229 -4.21 -31.98 -2.63
CA MET A 229 -3.86 -32.03 -1.21
C MET A 229 -4.97 -31.56 -0.28
N SER A 230 -4.88 -32.09 0.94
CA SER A 230 -5.89 -32.17 1.98
C SER A 230 -5.20 -32.61 3.28
N PHE A 231 -5.31 -31.91 4.42
CA PHE A 231 -4.44 -32.03 5.62
C PHE A 231 -5.22 -32.39 6.90
N GLN A 232 -4.79 -32.08 8.13
CA GLN A 232 -5.36 -32.76 9.31
C GLN A 232 -5.55 -31.80 10.46
N PRO A 233 -6.67 -31.80 11.22
CA PRO A 233 -6.90 -30.85 12.30
C PRO A 233 -5.73 -30.90 13.29
N GLY A 234 -5.34 -29.73 13.79
CA GLY A 234 -4.38 -29.62 14.86
C GLY A 234 -4.92 -30.10 16.19
N MET A 235 -4.08 -30.07 17.22
CA MET A 235 -4.54 -30.25 18.60
C MET A 235 -4.14 -29.06 19.44
N ASN A 236 -5.05 -28.35 20.10
CA ASN A 236 -4.64 -27.20 20.91
C ASN A 236 -3.76 -27.62 22.11
N ALA A 237 -3.27 -26.65 22.91
CA ALA A 237 -2.46 -26.94 24.11
C ALA A 237 -3.15 -27.85 25.16
N TYR A 238 -4.45 -28.12 25.01
CA TYR A 238 -5.25 -29.02 25.84
C TYR A 238 -5.56 -30.37 25.16
N GLY A 239 -4.95 -30.66 24.02
CA GLY A 239 -5.16 -31.89 23.26
C GLY A 239 -6.48 -31.95 22.48
N ILE A 240 -7.23 -30.85 22.40
CA ILE A 240 -8.52 -30.81 21.70
C ILE A 240 -8.26 -30.61 20.20
N PRO A 241 -8.85 -31.43 19.32
CA PRO A 241 -8.84 -31.18 17.89
C PRO A 241 -9.37 -29.78 17.61
N VAL A 242 -8.48 -28.96 17.12
CA VAL A 242 -8.81 -27.71 16.47
C VAL A 242 -8.62 -27.96 15.00
N ASN A 243 -9.46 -27.34 14.21
CA ASN A 243 -9.24 -27.18 12.79
C ASN A 243 -7.81 -26.64 12.54
N GLN A 244 -7.26 -26.69 11.31
CA GLN A 244 -6.01 -25.95 11.10
C GLN A 244 -5.97 -24.75 10.17
N ASP A 245 -6.85 -24.65 9.15
CA ASP A 245 -7.46 -23.37 8.71
C ASP A 245 -7.68 -22.85 7.14
N PRO A 246 -7.35 -23.51 5.97
CA PRO A 246 -7.36 -23.34 4.40
C PRO A 246 -7.34 -22.08 3.37
N VAL A 247 -6.40 -21.18 2.85
CA VAL A 247 -6.73 -19.75 2.39
C VAL A 247 -6.49 -18.99 0.85
N GLY A 248 -5.71 -17.88 0.48
CA GLY A 248 -5.61 -16.72 -0.69
C GLY A 248 -4.68 -15.24 -0.94
N LEU A 249 -3.39 -14.70 -1.38
CA LEU A 249 -1.79 -14.73 -1.68
C LEU A 249 -1.14 -13.36 -2.19
N THR A 250 0.13 -13.21 -2.72
CA THR A 250 1.02 -13.43 -4.01
C THR A 250 1.53 -14.64 -4.88
N THR A 251 1.98 -14.32 -6.12
CA THR A 251 3.20 -14.83 -6.83
C THR A 251 3.91 -13.73 -7.64
N SER A 252 5.09 -13.97 -8.24
CA SER A 252 5.72 -13.10 -9.25
C SER A 252 6.29 -13.79 -10.48
N ASN A 253 6.63 -15.09 -10.45
CA ASN A 253 7.20 -15.81 -11.60
C ASN A 253 6.44 -17.08 -12.01
N GLY A 254 5.41 -17.50 -11.28
CA GLY A 254 4.40 -18.30 -11.93
C GLY A 254 4.50 -19.82 -11.98
N ILE A 255 5.20 -20.59 -11.12
CA ILE A 255 5.32 -22.06 -11.35
C ILE A 255 4.97 -23.03 -10.17
N THR A 256 4.92 -22.62 -8.89
CA THR A 256 4.53 -23.45 -7.70
C THR A 256 4.00 -22.49 -6.60
N LEU A 257 3.52 -22.78 -5.38
CA LEU A 257 2.53 -21.88 -4.78
C LEU A 257 2.80 -20.98 -3.53
N TYR A 258 3.94 -21.01 -2.80
CA TYR A 258 4.31 -20.35 -1.47
C TYR A 258 3.11 -20.11 -0.43
N GLY A 259 3.03 -20.54 0.89
CA GLY A 259 2.19 -19.87 1.98
C GLY A 259 1.54 -20.59 3.22
N THR A 260 0.26 -20.36 3.56
CA THR A 260 -0.16 -19.93 4.93
C THR A 260 -1.49 -20.44 5.61
N THR A 261 -1.66 -20.44 7.00
CA THR A 261 -2.43 -21.24 8.08
C THR A 261 -3.27 -20.58 9.30
N VAL A 262 -4.00 -21.18 10.34
CA VAL A 262 -4.47 -20.52 11.67
C VAL A 262 -4.24 -21.39 12.92
N ASN A 263 -4.37 -22.72 12.87
CA ASN A 263 -4.24 -23.70 13.98
C ASN A 263 -3.46 -24.97 13.48
N GLY A 264 -3.09 -26.04 14.26
CA GLY A 264 -2.33 -27.24 13.69
C GLY A 264 -1.39 -28.17 14.54
N GLY A 265 -0.15 -28.48 14.07
CA GLY A 265 1.25 -28.41 14.65
C GLY A 265 1.77 -28.49 16.14
N ALA A 266 2.67 -27.53 16.53
CA ALA A 266 3.13 -27.20 17.92
C ALA A 266 2.58 -25.88 18.59
N SER A 267 2.19 -26.02 19.86
CA SER A 267 1.42 -25.15 20.82
C SER A 267 0.14 -24.33 20.47
N ASN A 268 -0.23 -24.16 19.21
CA ASN A 268 -1.57 -23.78 18.71
C ASN A 268 -1.82 -22.39 18.12
N ALA A 269 -1.22 -22.23 16.94
CA ALA A 269 -1.56 -21.42 15.78
C ALA A 269 -0.54 -21.21 14.58
N GLY A 270 0.63 -21.85 14.20
CA GLY A 270 1.36 -21.62 12.88
C GLY A 270 2.63 -22.22 12.14
N THR A 271 2.44 -23.21 11.23
CA THR A 271 3.15 -23.70 9.98
C THR A 271 3.72 -22.74 8.90
N VAL A 272 4.15 -23.25 7.71
CA VAL A 272 3.90 -22.67 6.35
C VAL A 272 4.53 -23.40 5.15
N PHE A 273 3.93 -23.44 3.93
CA PHE A 273 4.12 -24.55 2.94
C PHE A 273 4.51 -24.24 1.46
N SER A 274 5.04 -25.30 0.78
CA SER A 274 5.23 -25.59 -0.67
C SER A 274 4.06 -26.40 -1.34
N ILE A 275 3.62 -26.19 -2.61
CA ILE A 275 2.83 -27.05 -3.54
C ILE A 275 2.82 -26.56 -5.03
N SER A 276 2.80 -27.40 -6.09
CA SER A 276 3.22 -27.04 -7.48
C SER A 276 2.10 -26.91 -8.52
N THR A 277 2.15 -26.08 -9.57
CA THR A 277 1.00 -25.81 -10.50
C THR A 277 0.31 -27.03 -11.10
N ASN A 278 1.02 -28.13 -11.07
CA ASN A 278 0.55 -29.48 -11.27
C ASN A 278 0.16 -30.15 -9.92
N GLY A 279 1.09 -30.22 -8.96
CA GLY A 279 0.87 -30.41 -7.53
C GLY A 279 2.03 -30.88 -6.67
N SER A 280 3.22 -31.21 -7.19
CA SER A 280 4.12 -32.25 -6.59
C SER A 280 5.49 -31.83 -5.99
N SER A 281 5.86 -32.20 -4.73
CA SER A 281 7.24 -32.14 -4.01
C SER A 281 7.31 -31.77 -2.46
N TYR A 282 7.17 -32.67 -1.49
CA TYR A 282 7.09 -32.33 -0.02
C TYR A 282 8.17 -31.36 0.60
N THR A 283 7.83 -30.10 0.97
CA THR A 283 8.79 -29.08 1.50
C THR A 283 8.30 -28.04 2.57
N ILE A 284 9.02 -27.92 3.70
CA ILE A 284 8.48 -27.97 5.09
C ILE A 284 8.58 -26.67 5.96
N LEU A 285 8.00 -25.53 5.56
CA LEU A 285 8.76 -24.28 5.64
C LEU A 285 8.97 -23.40 6.88
N HIS A 286 8.15 -23.33 7.94
CA HIS A 286 8.44 -22.50 9.13
C HIS A 286 7.27 -22.69 10.17
N SER A 287 7.43 -22.52 11.50
CA SER A 287 6.52 -22.93 12.61
C SER A 287 6.68 -22.12 13.98
N PHE A 288 5.71 -21.48 14.69
CA PHE A 288 5.91 -20.72 16.01
C PHE A 288 5.63 -21.26 17.44
N SER A 289 4.89 -20.56 18.36
CA SER A 289 4.17 -20.89 19.63
C SER A 289 4.25 -19.90 20.81
N GLY A 290 4.63 -18.63 20.59
CA GLY A 290 4.38 -17.54 21.55
C GLY A 290 5.64 -16.95 22.20
N THR A 291 6.78 -17.08 21.54
CA THR A 291 8.05 -16.34 21.78
C THR A 291 8.45 -15.56 20.57
N ASN A 292 7.90 -15.99 19.46
CA ASN A 292 7.79 -15.23 18.30
C ASN A 292 6.31 -15.29 17.81
N GLY A 293 5.42 -16.17 18.35
CA GLY A 293 4.15 -16.52 17.66
C GLY A 293 2.93 -17.21 18.32
N GLU A 294 1.81 -16.50 18.52
CA GLU A 294 0.40 -16.98 18.56
C GLU A 294 -0.41 -16.52 17.28
N VAL A 295 -1.66 -17.01 17.06
CA VAL A 295 -2.81 -16.65 16.14
C VAL A 295 -2.62 -15.95 14.78
N ALA A 296 -3.37 -16.29 13.74
CA ALA A 296 -3.06 -15.95 12.36
C ALA A 296 -2.98 -14.47 11.91
N PRO A 297 -2.14 -14.17 10.92
CA PRO A 297 -2.22 -13.04 10.01
C PRO A 297 -3.35 -13.24 9.06
N ASN A 298 -3.63 -12.15 8.39
CA ASN A 298 -4.76 -12.09 7.52
C ASN A 298 -4.36 -11.52 6.13
N GLU A 299 -3.08 -11.58 5.73
CA GLU A 299 -2.44 -11.65 4.38
C GLU A 299 -0.94 -11.15 4.32
N LEU A 300 -0.34 -10.99 3.11
CA LEU A 300 1.06 -10.68 2.67
C LEU A 300 0.93 -10.10 1.19
N THR A 301 1.91 -9.37 0.55
CA THR A 301 2.14 -9.16 -0.95
C THR A 301 3.52 -8.46 -1.33
N LEU A 302 3.78 -7.91 -2.53
CA LEU A 302 4.91 -8.21 -3.45
C LEU A 302 5.66 -7.05 -4.16
N SER A 303 6.97 -7.20 -4.44
CA SER A 303 7.75 -6.54 -5.50
C SER A 303 8.64 -7.43 -6.37
N SER A 304 9.20 -6.77 -7.37
CA SER A 304 10.44 -7.11 -8.04
C SER A 304 11.78 -7.10 -7.21
N ASP A 305 11.96 -7.75 -6.03
CA ASP A 305 13.31 -7.78 -5.38
C ASP A 305 13.83 -9.02 -4.60
N GLY A 306 13.20 -10.20 -4.65
CA GLY A 306 13.72 -11.43 -4.00
C GLY A 306 13.49 -11.65 -2.49
N MET A 307 12.37 -11.21 -1.93
CA MET A 307 12.17 -11.06 -0.49
C MET A 307 10.68 -11.28 -0.04
N LEU A 308 10.39 -11.63 1.23
CA LEU A 308 9.08 -11.98 1.84
C LEU A 308 8.35 -10.99 2.76
N TYR A 309 7.09 -10.68 2.47
CA TYR A 309 6.39 -9.62 3.13
C TYR A 309 4.85 -9.74 3.47
N GLY A 310 4.51 -9.78 4.77
CA GLY A 310 3.23 -10.02 5.51
C GLY A 310 3.60 -10.77 6.81
N THR A 311 2.76 -10.99 7.84
CA THR A 311 3.25 -11.52 9.18
C THR A 311 2.36 -12.48 10.16
N THR A 312 1.46 -12.13 11.22
CA THR A 312 0.41 -12.71 12.32
C THR A 312 -0.29 -12.01 13.63
N SER A 313 -1.54 -12.41 14.03
CA SER A 313 -2.33 -11.98 15.23
C SER A 313 -2.08 -12.68 16.60
N GLY A 314 -2.98 -12.60 17.60
CA GLY A 314 -2.70 -12.85 19.02
C GLY A 314 -3.89 -13.24 19.91
N ARG A 315 -3.64 -14.00 21.00
CA ARG A 315 -4.70 -14.48 21.92
C ARG A 315 -5.06 -13.46 23.00
N GLY A 316 -5.56 -12.31 22.58
CA GLY A 316 -6.13 -11.25 23.46
C GLY A 316 -5.09 -10.34 24.13
N GLN A 317 -3.87 -10.84 24.31
CA GLN A 317 -2.69 -10.02 24.37
C GLN A 317 -1.66 -10.61 23.40
N PHE A 318 -1.58 -10.06 22.19
CA PHE A 318 -0.28 -9.64 21.66
C PHE A 318 0.36 -10.57 20.46
N GLY A 319 1.50 -10.30 19.69
CA GLY A 319 2.05 -10.40 18.22
C GLY A 319 3.31 -9.67 17.49
N THR A 320 3.47 -9.53 16.10
CA THR A 320 4.75 -9.14 15.30
C THR A 320 4.81 -8.27 13.93
N VAL A 321 5.98 -7.93 13.34
CA VAL A 321 6.20 -7.45 11.96
C VAL A 321 7.31 -8.38 11.45
N PHE A 322 7.07 -9.09 10.39
CA PHE A 322 8.00 -9.96 9.74
C PHE A 322 9.22 -9.43 8.98
N ALA A 323 9.82 -10.36 8.25
CA ALA A 323 10.74 -10.24 7.11
C ALA A 323 11.46 -11.58 6.86
N MET A 324 11.40 -12.20 5.67
CA MET A 324 12.43 -13.19 5.29
C MET A 324 12.73 -13.29 3.80
N SER A 325 13.62 -14.20 3.40
CA SER A 325 14.02 -14.42 2.00
C SER A 325 14.61 -15.83 1.68
N LEU A 326 15.89 -16.01 1.25
CA LEU A 326 16.23 -17.12 0.33
C LEU A 326 17.56 -17.89 0.41
N ASP A 327 18.69 -17.32 0.80
CA ASP A 327 19.91 -18.13 1.05
C ASP A 327 19.85 -18.82 2.44
N GLY A 328 20.91 -18.82 3.24
CA GLY A 328 21.11 -19.77 4.34
C GLY A 328 21.01 -19.22 5.77
N SER A 329 20.58 -17.97 6.00
CA SER A 329 20.85 -17.30 7.29
C SER A 329 19.67 -16.82 8.14
N GLY A 330 18.51 -16.43 7.58
CA GLY A 330 17.42 -15.98 8.47
C GLY A 330 16.00 -15.67 7.97
N TYR A 331 15.25 -15.28 8.99
CA TYR A 331 13.88 -14.80 9.15
C TYR A 331 13.98 -13.88 10.38
N THR A 332 13.32 -12.73 10.55
CA THR A 332 13.09 -12.15 11.89
C THR A 332 12.01 -11.07 11.87
N VAL A 333 11.86 -10.34 12.97
CA VAL A 333 10.99 -9.20 13.26
C VAL A 333 11.85 -8.10 13.85
N LEU A 334 11.61 -6.78 13.86
CA LEU A 334 10.64 -5.80 13.29
C LEU A 334 9.51 -5.30 14.28
N HIS A 335 8.77 -4.24 13.94
CA HIS A 335 8.05 -3.21 14.74
C HIS A 335 6.90 -3.49 15.70
N ARG A 336 7.07 -3.23 17.00
CA ARG A 336 6.30 -3.91 18.03
C ARG A 336 5.17 -3.30 18.87
N PHE A 337 5.20 -2.04 19.28
CA PHE A 337 4.23 -1.37 20.19
C PHE A 337 4.35 -1.44 21.75
N ASP A 338 3.31 -1.83 22.52
CA ASP A 338 3.14 -1.98 24.00
C ASP A 338 1.69 -2.51 24.45
N PRO A 339 1.12 -2.28 25.65
CA PRO A 339 -0.32 -2.56 25.96
C PRO A 339 -1.35 -1.46 25.67
N THR A 340 -1.00 -0.16 25.65
CA THR A 340 -1.50 0.75 24.59
C THR A 340 -0.80 0.40 23.28
N GLY A 341 -0.86 -0.87 22.88
CA GLY A 341 -0.03 -1.31 21.79
C GLY A 341 -0.47 -2.51 20.98
N GLY A 342 -1.29 -3.47 21.44
CA GLY A 342 -1.46 -4.85 20.92
C GLY A 342 -1.65 -5.22 19.41
N GLY A 343 -2.85 -5.64 18.96
CA GLY A 343 -3.05 -6.67 17.92
C GLY A 343 -3.69 -6.76 16.52
N PRO A 344 -2.88 -7.19 15.52
CA PRO A 344 -3.32 -7.45 14.14
C PRO A 344 -4.17 -8.60 13.65
N VAL A 345 -4.41 -8.52 12.32
CA VAL A 345 -4.95 -9.41 11.30
C VAL A 345 -4.81 -8.65 9.95
N GLY A 346 -4.09 -9.12 8.91
CA GLY A 346 -4.43 -8.77 7.51
C GLY A 346 -3.35 -8.65 6.41
N LYS A 347 -3.74 -8.21 5.17
CA LYS A 347 -3.01 -8.34 3.86
C LYS A 347 -1.55 -7.91 3.70
N LEU A 348 -1.17 -7.36 2.55
CA LEU A 348 -0.05 -6.49 2.11
C LEU A 348 -0.15 -6.27 0.57
N VAL A 349 0.44 -5.29 -0.17
CA VAL A 349 0.48 -5.14 -1.67
C VAL A 349 1.86 -4.86 -2.27
N LEU A 350 2.44 -3.71 -1.91
CA LEU A 350 3.40 -2.86 -2.64
C LEU A 350 2.78 -1.71 -3.40
N GLY A 351 3.47 -0.57 -3.34
CA GLY A 351 3.49 0.48 -4.36
C GLY A 351 4.81 0.93 -4.98
N LEU A 352 4.94 2.21 -5.34
CA LEU A 352 5.77 2.58 -6.49
C LEU A 352 7.26 2.88 -6.22
N ASP A 353 7.81 2.67 -5.01
CA ASP A 353 8.92 3.52 -4.55
C ASP A 353 9.95 2.94 -3.51
N GLY A 354 9.76 1.77 -2.83
CA GLY A 354 10.47 1.42 -1.54
C GLY A 354 9.83 1.10 -0.14
N THR A 355 8.52 0.85 0.19
CA THR A 355 7.80 0.85 1.53
C THR A 355 6.26 0.41 1.60
N LEU A 356 5.47 0.61 2.70
CA LEU A 356 4.23 -0.10 3.21
C LEU A 356 2.98 0.58 3.92
N TYR A 357 1.74 0.28 3.53
CA TYR A 357 0.39 0.82 3.94
C TYR A 357 -0.82 -0.02 4.52
N GLY A 358 -0.59 -0.78 5.61
CA GLY A 358 -1.42 -1.79 6.28
C GLY A 358 -2.59 -1.30 7.12
N LEU A 359 -2.96 -1.91 8.25
CA LEU A 359 -3.93 -1.29 9.21
C LEU A 359 -3.86 -1.78 10.67
N ILE A 360 -4.80 -1.43 11.61
CA ILE A 360 -5.10 -1.86 13.04
C ILE A 360 -6.55 -1.46 13.74
N THR A 361 -7.30 -2.25 14.60
CA THR A 361 -8.75 -2.18 15.24
C THR A 361 -9.35 -2.02 16.79
N GLY A 362 -8.70 -1.67 17.96
CA GLY A 362 -9.16 -1.49 19.40
C GLY A 362 -8.18 -0.82 20.48
N GLY A 363 -8.63 0.09 21.38
CA GLY A 363 -7.80 0.99 22.26
C GLY A 363 -7.57 2.44 21.70
N GLY A 364 -7.03 3.53 22.36
CA GLY A 364 -6.83 4.95 21.80
C GLY A 364 -7.53 6.33 22.26
N SER A 365 -8.62 6.96 21.64
CA SER A 365 -9.97 7.64 22.07
C SER A 365 -11.48 7.00 22.30
N GLY A 366 -11.82 5.86 23.00
CA GLY A 366 -13.11 5.03 23.00
C GLY A 366 -13.30 3.52 22.47
N ASP A 367 -12.30 2.60 22.45
CA ASP A 367 -11.97 1.19 21.92
C ASP A 367 -11.72 0.89 20.42
N CYS A 368 -10.76 1.52 19.70
CA CYS A 368 -10.91 1.67 18.22
C CYS A 368 -9.78 1.64 17.12
N GLY A 369 -9.38 2.70 16.37
CA GLY A 369 -8.18 2.53 15.50
C GLY A 369 -7.62 3.72 14.70
N THR A 370 -6.40 3.57 14.13
CA THR A 370 -5.45 4.59 13.57
C THR A 370 -4.88 4.40 12.12
N CYS A 371 -3.52 4.44 11.92
CA CYS A 371 -2.50 4.56 10.81
C CYS A 371 -1.26 3.65 10.79
N PHE A 372 -0.38 3.55 9.79
CA PHE A 372 0.89 2.77 9.90
C PHE A 372 1.98 3.05 8.82
N THR A 373 2.89 4.00 9.04
CA THR A 373 4.24 4.13 8.43
C THR A 373 5.42 3.83 9.34
N ILE A 374 6.32 2.91 9.00
CA ILE A 374 7.56 2.52 9.72
C ILE A 374 8.74 2.32 8.72
N LYS A 375 8.78 3.13 7.62
CA LYS A 375 9.45 2.90 6.28
C LYS A 375 10.51 1.74 6.21
N ARG A 376 10.43 0.72 5.25
CA ARG A 376 11.20 -0.58 4.70
C ARG A 376 13.59 -1.93 5.94
N ASN A 377 14.90 -1.41 6.03
CA ASN A 377 15.86 -1.52 7.13
C ASN A 377 15.29 -1.26 8.53
N GLY A 378 14.10 -0.69 8.59
CA GLY A 378 13.12 -0.89 9.66
C GLY A 378 12.43 0.40 10.05
N THR A 379 12.95 1.56 9.64
CA THR A 379 13.07 2.57 10.68
C THR A 379 11.88 3.45 10.89
N GLY A 380 11.79 3.82 12.14
CA GLY A 380 10.78 4.68 12.60
C GLY A 380 9.44 3.97 12.60
N TYR A 381 8.44 4.81 12.65
CA TYR A 381 7.02 4.61 12.84
C TYR A 381 6.45 6.04 12.96
N ALA A 382 5.15 6.35 12.91
CA ALA A 382 4.54 7.58 13.50
C ALA A 382 3.08 7.82 13.20
N VAL A 383 2.29 8.66 13.90
CA VAL A 383 0.79 8.90 14.07
C VAL A 383 -0.32 9.65 13.12
N LEU A 384 -0.31 9.96 11.78
CA LEU A 384 -1.30 10.73 10.85
C LEU A 384 -2.79 11.30 11.09
N LEU A 385 -3.77 10.85 11.92
CA LEU A 385 -5.27 11.11 11.86
C LEU A 385 -6.22 10.10 12.63
N GLN A 386 -6.81 10.27 13.84
CA GLN A 386 -7.58 9.20 14.61
C GLN A 386 -8.75 8.40 13.96
N VAL A 387 -9.66 7.71 14.67
CA VAL A 387 -11.09 7.52 14.30
C VAL A 387 -12.03 7.57 15.61
N ASP A 388 -13.30 8.10 15.65
CA ASP A 388 -14.21 8.69 16.77
C ASP A 388 -15.36 8.06 17.76
N ASN A 389 -16.59 7.54 17.40
CA ASN A 389 -17.88 7.45 18.19
C ASN A 389 -18.78 6.14 18.03
N PRO A 390 -19.19 5.31 19.03
CA PRO A 390 -19.78 3.90 18.94
C PRO A 390 -20.61 3.36 17.73
N PRO A 391 -20.45 2.10 17.18
CA PRO A 391 -19.36 1.07 17.24
C PRO A 391 -18.72 0.33 15.90
N TYR A 392 -17.71 0.49 14.92
CA TYR A 392 -16.58 1.26 14.09
C TYR A 392 -15.68 0.18 13.28
N SER A 393 -14.87 -0.75 13.80
CA SER A 393 -13.82 -1.61 13.13
C SER A 393 -13.52 -1.70 11.59
N PRO A 394 -12.77 -0.75 10.99
CA PRO A 394 -12.28 -0.71 9.60
C PRO A 394 -11.38 -1.75 8.96
N VAL A 395 -11.78 -2.78 8.17
CA VAL A 395 -10.96 -3.98 7.70
C VAL A 395 -10.16 -4.29 6.34
N GLY A 396 -10.30 -3.80 5.08
CA GLY A 396 -9.46 -4.25 3.88
C GLY A 396 -8.71 -3.22 2.95
N LEU A 397 -7.89 -3.63 1.92
CA LEU A 397 -7.26 -2.83 0.74
C LEU A 397 -6.73 -3.45 -0.66
N ALA A 398 -6.38 -2.78 -1.82
CA ALA A 398 -5.04 -2.83 -2.60
C ALA A 398 -4.77 -1.82 -3.77
N GLN A 399 -3.61 -1.73 -4.48
CA GLN A 399 -3.12 -0.51 -5.27
C GLN A 399 -3.31 -0.40 -6.81
N GLY A 400 -3.26 0.85 -7.35
CA GLY A 400 -2.73 1.28 -8.69
C GLY A 400 -1.81 2.56 -8.79
N PRO A 401 -1.86 3.43 -9.84
CA PRO A 401 -0.75 4.31 -10.29
C PRO A 401 -0.62 5.83 -9.92
N ASP A 402 -1.61 6.74 -10.05
CA ASP A 402 -1.39 8.23 -9.95
C ASP A 402 -1.15 8.82 -8.52
N ALA A 403 -0.76 7.93 -7.62
CA ALA A 403 -0.30 8.16 -6.26
C ALA A 403 -1.26 8.23 -5.06
N THR A 404 -2.29 7.36 -5.02
CA THR A 404 -3.65 7.37 -4.37
C THR A 404 -4.23 6.09 -3.67
N LEU A 405 -4.36 5.97 -2.33
CA LEU A 405 -4.68 4.69 -1.56
C LEU A 405 -6.11 4.03 -1.81
N TYR A 406 -6.85 3.33 -0.89
CA TYR A 406 -8.37 3.09 -0.77
C TYR A 406 -8.74 1.78 0.09
N GLY A 407 -9.55 1.65 1.20
CA GLY A 407 -9.82 0.37 2.03
C GLY A 407 -11.28 -0.09 2.58
N THR A 408 -11.63 -0.80 3.73
CA THR A 408 -13.02 -1.16 4.42
C THR A 408 -13.46 -1.14 5.96
N ALA A 409 -14.68 -1.51 6.51
CA ALA A 409 -15.10 -1.64 7.99
C ALA A 409 -16.33 -2.46 8.58
N ASN A 410 -16.32 -3.25 9.70
CA ASN A 410 -17.17 -4.48 10.03
C ASN A 410 -18.30 -4.78 11.11
N GLY A 411 -19.18 -3.90 11.60
CA GLY A 411 -20.01 -4.14 12.82
C GLY A 411 -21.06 -3.03 13.15
N GLY A 412 -21.68 -3.01 14.34
CA GLY A 412 -22.81 -2.10 14.62
C GLY A 412 -24.07 -2.37 13.80
N GLY A 413 -24.01 -3.37 12.93
CA GLY A 413 -24.92 -3.57 11.83
C GLY A 413 -24.64 -2.68 10.62
N PHE A 414 -23.78 -1.61 10.62
CA PHE A 414 -23.87 -0.55 9.56
C PHE A 414 -22.68 0.17 8.82
N GLY A 415 -22.90 0.53 7.50
CA GLY A 415 -22.11 0.55 6.19
C GLY A 415 -21.12 1.72 5.82
N THR A 416 -20.24 1.67 4.79
CA THR A 416 -19.55 2.84 4.10
C THR A 416 -18.55 2.41 3.03
N LEU A 417 -17.92 3.31 2.20
CA LEU A 417 -16.59 3.10 1.54
C LEU A 417 -15.62 4.27 1.10
N PHE A 418 -14.25 4.24 1.24
CA PHE A 418 -13.29 5.39 1.52
C PHE A 418 -11.94 5.90 0.93
N LYS A 419 -11.58 7.22 1.15
CA LYS A 419 -10.40 7.88 0.49
C LYS A 419 -9.55 9.06 1.11
N LEU A 420 -8.16 9.04 1.28
CA LEU A 420 -7.05 9.59 2.20
C LEU A 420 -5.75 10.21 1.51
N ASN A 421 -4.52 10.62 2.01
CA ASN A 421 -3.18 11.02 1.27
C ASN A 421 -1.76 10.77 1.99
N THR A 422 -0.53 10.85 1.33
CA THR A 422 0.81 10.25 1.79
C THR A 422 1.40 10.94 3.02
N ASP A 423 0.57 11.43 3.94
CA ASP A 423 1.06 12.33 4.99
C ASP A 423 0.03 12.71 6.04
N GLY A 424 -1.28 12.85 5.79
CA GLY A 424 -2.22 13.11 6.89
C GLY A 424 -3.41 14.09 6.76
N SER A 425 -3.84 14.60 5.58
CA SER A 425 -4.82 15.72 5.30
C SER A 425 -6.32 15.56 4.74
N ASN A 426 -6.74 16.11 3.59
CA ASN A 426 -8.01 16.00 2.78
C ASN A 426 -9.42 15.49 3.28
N TYR A 427 -9.70 15.00 4.51
CA TYR A 427 -10.69 13.90 4.84
C TYR A 427 -11.95 13.75 3.97
N SER A 428 -12.49 12.57 3.58
CA SER A 428 -13.65 12.59 2.68
C SER A 428 -14.51 11.31 2.54
N ILE A 429 -15.79 11.32 3.02
CA ILE A 429 -16.79 10.21 3.02
C ILE A 429 -17.46 9.79 1.70
N MET A 430 -17.37 8.55 1.23
CA MET A 430 -17.72 8.29 -0.15
C MET A 430 -19.24 7.94 -0.27
N ARG A 431 -19.86 6.91 0.33
CA ARG A 431 -21.35 6.77 0.15
C ARG A 431 -22.23 5.91 1.10
N TYR A 432 -23.43 6.41 1.34
CA TYR A 432 -24.47 6.10 2.34
C TYR A 432 -25.39 4.87 2.05
N PHE A 433 -24.92 3.63 2.14
CA PHE A 433 -25.71 2.37 2.15
C PHE A 433 -26.84 2.35 3.30
N PHE A 434 -28.14 1.86 3.23
CA PHE A 434 -29.06 1.41 4.38
C PHE A 434 -29.86 0.02 4.35
N THR A 435 -30.53 -0.46 5.45
CA THR A 435 -30.86 -1.90 5.82
C THR A 435 -32.05 -2.69 5.20
N THR A 436 -32.91 -2.18 4.32
CA THR A 436 -34.22 -2.83 3.97
C THR A 436 -34.91 -2.35 2.67
N GLY A 437 -34.65 -2.90 1.46
CA GLY A 437 -35.57 -2.64 0.33
C GLY A 437 -35.04 -2.77 -1.10
N GLY A 438 -33.85 -2.27 -1.41
CA GLY A 438 -33.21 -2.62 -2.69
C GLY A 438 -32.86 -4.11 -2.69
N GLY A 439 -32.55 -4.76 -3.82
CA GLY A 439 -31.72 -4.22 -4.90
C GLY A 439 -30.27 -4.01 -4.44
N ASP A 440 -30.12 -3.66 -3.17
CA ASP A 440 -29.12 -2.89 -2.46
C ASP A 440 -29.03 -3.53 -1.05
N GLY A 441 -27.99 -3.34 -0.26
CA GLY A 441 -27.52 -4.38 0.70
C GLY A 441 -26.88 -3.84 1.97
N ALA A 442 -25.63 -4.18 2.46
CA ALA A 442 -24.94 -3.80 3.77
C ALA A 442 -23.89 -4.74 4.50
N ASN A 443 -22.55 -4.58 5.05
CA ASN A 443 -21.21 -5.39 5.64
C ASN A 443 -20.09 -6.43 5.02
N PRO A 444 -18.72 -6.32 5.13
CA PRO A 444 -17.76 -7.55 5.05
C PRO A 444 -16.59 -7.88 6.08
N ARG A 445 -15.29 -8.22 5.74
CA ARG A 445 -13.96 -8.16 6.50
C ARG A 445 -12.55 -8.00 5.71
N GLY A 446 -12.32 -7.55 4.43
CA GLY A 446 -10.91 -7.42 3.81
C GLY A 446 -10.64 -7.00 2.28
N PRO A 447 -9.36 -6.94 1.75
CA PRO A 447 -8.67 -6.41 0.47
C PRO A 447 -9.26 -6.06 -0.91
N LEU A 448 -8.46 -5.66 -1.96
CA LEU A 448 -8.71 -5.43 -3.43
C LEU A 448 -7.38 -5.52 -4.40
N VAL A 449 -7.20 -4.91 -5.66
CA VAL A 449 -5.96 -4.68 -6.62
C VAL A 449 -6.20 -4.04 -8.10
N TRP A 450 -5.35 -3.18 -8.78
CA TRP A 450 -5.62 -2.28 -10.03
C TRP A 450 -5.33 -2.95 -11.42
N GLY A 451 -5.42 -2.24 -12.58
CA GLY A 451 -4.80 -2.58 -13.91
C GLY A 451 -4.76 -1.54 -15.11
N ASN A 452 -4.94 -1.90 -16.41
CA ASN A 452 -5.13 -1.01 -17.63
C ASN A 452 -6.52 -0.98 -18.43
N ASP A 453 -7.57 -0.21 -18.07
CA ASP A 453 -8.94 -0.05 -18.71
C ASP A 453 -9.85 1.09 -18.11
N GLY A 454 -10.65 0.90 -17.03
CA GLY A 454 -11.13 1.97 -16.13
C GLY A 454 -11.49 1.63 -14.65
N PHE A 455 -11.79 0.36 -14.34
CA PHE A 455 -12.71 0.01 -13.24
C PHE A 455 -12.04 -0.36 -11.88
N LEU A 456 -12.74 -0.66 -10.77
CA LEU A 456 -12.22 -0.97 -9.40
C LEU A 456 -13.06 -2.10 -8.70
N TYR A 457 -12.97 -2.47 -7.39
CA TYR A 457 -13.28 -3.90 -6.99
C TYR A 457 -13.55 -4.53 -5.52
N GLY A 458 -14.70 -4.99 -4.94
CA GLY A 458 -14.99 -5.48 -3.51
C GLY A 458 -16.18 -6.49 -3.18
N THR A 459 -16.11 -7.44 -2.19
CA THR A 459 -17.27 -8.28 -1.66
C THR A 459 -17.89 -8.03 -0.21
N SER A 460 -19.22 -7.81 -0.14
CA SER A 460 -20.56 -8.20 0.60
C SER A 460 -21.28 -9.76 1.05
N TYR A 461 -21.48 -9.38 2.43
CA TYR A 461 -21.87 -9.97 3.83
C TYR A 461 -23.43 -10.24 4.19
N SER A 462 -24.55 -9.71 3.57
CA SER A 462 -25.86 -10.38 3.13
C SER A 462 -26.70 -9.98 1.78
N GLY A 463 -28.03 -9.60 1.60
CA GLY A 463 -28.60 -8.61 0.54
C GLY A 463 -30.13 -8.10 0.35
N GLY A 464 -30.71 -7.88 -0.92
CA GLY A 464 -32.08 -7.99 -1.61
C GLY A 464 -32.69 -9.03 -2.74
N SER A 465 -32.05 -10.02 -3.47
CA SER A 465 -32.44 -11.54 -3.68
C SER A 465 -31.96 -12.80 -2.70
N ASN A 466 -32.84 -13.48 -1.92
CA ASN A 466 -32.88 -14.24 -0.59
C ASN A 466 -32.55 -13.75 0.89
N ALA A 467 -31.63 -12.81 1.14
CA ALA A 467 -30.87 -12.37 2.35
C ALA A 467 -29.34 -12.51 2.15
N LEU A 468 -28.83 -12.61 0.93
CA LEU A 468 -28.12 -13.79 0.43
C LEU A 468 -26.93 -13.63 -0.67
N GLY A 469 -26.15 -12.52 -0.73
CA GLY A 469 -24.85 -12.13 -1.42
C GLY A 469 -24.24 -12.28 -2.87
N MET A 470 -23.83 -11.15 -3.54
CA MET A 470 -22.84 -10.86 -4.66
C MET A 470 -21.73 -9.69 -4.62
N VAL A 471 -21.57 -8.79 -5.65
CA VAL A 471 -20.40 -8.06 -6.26
C VAL A 471 -20.65 -6.60 -6.82
N PHE A 472 -19.64 -5.76 -7.16
CA PHE A 472 -19.87 -4.55 -8.02
C PHE A 472 -18.88 -4.16 -9.16
N ARG A 473 -19.29 -3.25 -10.11
CA ARG A 473 -18.50 -2.05 -10.57
C ARG A 473 -19.06 -0.71 -10.10
N MET A 474 -18.17 0.22 -9.83
CA MET A 474 -18.40 1.48 -9.21
C MET A 474 -17.78 2.73 -9.99
N SER A 475 -17.35 3.96 -9.53
CA SER A 475 -17.03 5.12 -10.47
C SER A 475 -16.16 6.33 -10.02
N SER A 476 -15.75 7.25 -10.92
CA SER A 476 -14.57 8.15 -10.75
C SER A 476 -14.77 9.51 -10.12
N ASP A 477 -15.59 10.45 -10.61
CA ASP A 477 -16.86 10.43 -11.38
C ASP A 477 -18.08 9.98 -10.58
N ALA A 478 -17.95 8.96 -9.72
CA ALA A 478 -19.04 8.25 -9.04
C ALA A 478 -20.26 7.73 -9.84
N GLY A 479 -20.52 8.12 -11.09
CA GLY A 479 -21.78 8.80 -11.31
C GLY A 479 -23.02 8.10 -11.91
N THR A 480 -23.08 6.80 -12.26
CA THR A 480 -24.16 6.22 -13.15
C THR A 480 -25.13 5.16 -12.54
N TYR A 481 -25.29 3.96 -13.15
CA TYR A 481 -25.16 2.63 -12.48
C TYR A 481 -26.25 1.87 -11.64
N SER A 482 -26.09 0.56 -11.25
CA SER A 482 -25.69 -0.66 -12.04
C SER A 482 -25.91 -2.05 -11.35
N VAL A 483 -27.00 -2.80 -11.56
CA VAL A 483 -27.12 -4.22 -11.12
C VAL A 483 -26.38 -5.16 -12.03
N LEU A 484 -25.67 -6.14 -11.47
CA LEU A 484 -25.00 -7.11 -12.32
C LEU A 484 -24.89 -8.53 -11.69
N HIS A 485 -25.64 -8.88 -10.62
CA HIS A 485 -25.72 -10.28 -10.13
C HIS A 485 -26.98 -10.72 -9.31
N THR A 486 -27.65 -11.87 -9.55
CA THR A 486 -28.37 -12.66 -8.49
C THR A 486 -28.39 -14.14 -8.75
N PHE A 487 -27.90 -14.89 -7.77
CA PHE A 487 -26.55 -15.43 -7.80
C PHE A 487 -26.34 -16.35 -6.58
N THR A 488 -26.24 -17.65 -6.82
CA THR A 488 -27.41 -18.40 -6.39
C THR A 488 -27.17 -19.45 -5.28
N HIS A 489 -27.67 -20.63 -5.54
CA HIS A 489 -27.94 -21.83 -4.73
C HIS A 489 -27.94 -22.90 -5.81
N ALA A 490 -28.78 -22.67 -6.83
CA ALA A 490 -28.97 -23.39 -8.06
C ALA A 490 -27.68 -23.61 -8.88
N GLY A 491 -27.67 -24.62 -9.74
CA GLY A 491 -26.61 -24.82 -10.74
C GLY A 491 -25.31 -25.45 -10.23
N ALA A 492 -25.35 -26.07 -9.04
CA ALA A 492 -24.15 -26.24 -8.22
C ALA A 492 -23.41 -24.91 -8.16
N ASP A 493 -24.17 -23.83 -7.88
CA ASP A 493 -23.65 -22.49 -7.60
C ASP A 493 -23.67 -22.05 -6.11
N GLY A 494 -24.70 -21.74 -5.26
CA GLY A 494 -24.25 -21.20 -3.94
C GLY A 494 -24.95 -20.79 -2.64
N ARG A 495 -24.29 -19.79 -1.93
CA ARG A 495 -24.68 -18.90 -0.79
C ARG A 495 -23.63 -18.16 0.16
N ASN A 496 -23.24 -16.85 0.22
CA ASN A 496 -22.48 -15.96 1.27
C ASN A 496 -20.97 -15.49 1.09
N PRO A 497 -20.64 -14.52 0.23
CA PRO A 497 -19.29 -14.33 -0.31
C PRO A 497 -18.03 -14.04 0.57
N ASN A 498 -16.90 -13.72 -0.09
CA ASN A 498 -15.72 -13.12 0.51
C ASN A 498 -14.71 -12.36 -0.38
N THR A 499 -14.09 -12.68 -1.54
CA THR A 499 -12.71 -12.10 -1.73
C THR A 499 -12.05 -12.16 -3.15
N LEU A 500 -10.76 -11.71 -3.48
CA LEU A 500 -10.06 -11.43 -4.84
C LEU A 500 -8.52 -10.89 -4.96
N LEU A 501 -7.81 -11.01 -6.17
CA LEU A 501 -6.56 -10.37 -6.85
C LEU A 501 -6.27 -10.37 -8.45
N GLN A 502 -5.97 -9.23 -9.12
CA GLN A 502 -5.82 -9.06 -10.61
C GLN A 502 -4.76 -9.92 -11.28
N GLY A 503 -4.98 -10.27 -12.55
CA GLY A 503 -3.90 -10.49 -13.52
C GLY A 503 -4.03 -10.03 -15.00
N THR A 504 -3.86 -10.96 -15.96
CA THR A 504 -3.46 -10.74 -17.39
C THR A 504 -4.37 -11.23 -18.55
N ASP A 505 -5.08 -12.37 -18.50
CA ASP A 505 -5.92 -12.84 -19.64
C ASP A 505 -7.13 -11.93 -19.84
N GLY A 506 -7.77 -11.64 -18.73
CA GLY A 506 -8.84 -10.71 -18.61
C GLY A 506 -9.31 -10.43 -17.17
N MET A 507 -9.24 -11.42 -16.29
CA MET A 507 -10.45 -11.66 -15.52
C MET A 507 -10.39 -11.31 -14.00
N LEU A 508 -11.32 -11.72 -13.14
CA LEU A 508 -11.11 -11.68 -11.68
C LEU A 508 -11.35 -13.04 -11.05
N TYR A 509 -11.23 -13.21 -9.73
CA TYR A 509 -10.79 -14.52 -9.23
C TYR A 509 -10.93 -14.94 -7.75
N GLY A 510 -11.79 -15.90 -7.39
CA GLY A 510 -11.32 -16.86 -6.36
C GLY A 510 -12.29 -17.68 -5.53
N ALA A 511 -11.80 -18.14 -4.37
CA ALA A 511 -12.38 -19.04 -3.36
C ALA A 511 -12.81 -18.47 -1.97
N THR A 512 -13.11 -19.30 -0.98
CA THR A 512 -14.50 -19.43 -0.55
C THR A 512 -14.86 -19.63 1.09
N TYR A 513 -16.65 -19.01 2.40
CA TYR A 513 -17.87 -19.65 3.22
C TYR A 513 -18.39 -21.27 3.24
N ARG A 514 -19.64 -21.79 3.36
CA ARG A 514 -20.01 -23.22 3.09
C ARG A 514 -19.99 -23.61 1.55
N GLY A 515 -20.69 -24.63 1.01
CA GLY A 515 -20.96 -24.78 -0.47
C GLY A 515 -22.16 -25.69 -1.03
N GLY A 516 -22.15 -26.13 -2.29
CA GLY A 516 -23.00 -27.15 -2.91
C GLY A 516 -22.53 -28.11 -4.03
N THR A 517 -21.41 -28.87 -3.94
CA THR A 517 -21.41 -30.31 -4.34
C THR A 517 -21.08 -31.37 -3.28
N ASN A 518 -20.25 -31.12 -2.25
CA ASN A 518 -20.04 -32.03 -1.08
C ASN A 518 -19.63 -31.53 0.37
N GLY A 519 -19.22 -30.29 0.73
CA GLY A 519 -19.37 -29.74 2.12
C GLY A 519 -18.37 -29.19 3.17
N TYR A 520 -17.10 -28.97 2.91
CA TYR A 520 -16.08 -28.26 3.59
C TYR A 520 -15.33 -27.01 2.80
N GLY A 521 -14.80 -26.86 1.53
CA GLY A 521 -14.70 -25.65 0.59
C GLY A 521 -14.99 -25.72 -1.05
N THR A 522 -15.31 -24.14 -2.79
CA THR A 522 -15.57 -23.91 -4.29
C THR A 522 -14.96 -22.67 -5.00
N LEU A 523 -14.92 -22.68 -6.36
CA LEU A 523 -14.21 -21.77 -7.30
C LEU A 523 -14.84 -21.88 -8.75
N PHE A 524 -15.01 -20.81 -9.56
CA PHE A 524 -15.97 -20.64 -10.69
C PHE A 524 -15.56 -20.45 -12.21
N LYS A 525 -15.62 -19.26 -12.89
CA LYS A 525 -15.16 -18.79 -14.28
C LYS A 525 -16.00 -17.58 -14.84
N VAL A 526 -15.50 -16.39 -15.30
CA VAL A 526 -16.33 -15.22 -15.85
C VAL A 526 -15.62 -14.11 -16.70
N SER A 527 -16.35 -13.31 -17.56
CA SER A 527 -16.10 -12.00 -18.30
C SER A 527 -16.83 -10.64 -17.84
N LYS A 528 -16.28 -9.38 -17.76
CA LYS A 528 -16.92 -8.09 -17.20
C LYS A 528 -17.83 -7.33 -18.13
N GLN A 529 -18.47 -8.03 -19.04
CA GLN A 529 -19.75 -7.55 -19.52
C GLN A 529 -20.87 -8.49 -19.07
N GLY A 530 -20.58 -9.33 -18.07
CA GLY A 530 -21.60 -10.05 -17.32
C GLY A 530 -21.85 -11.51 -17.75
N THR A 531 -21.08 -12.03 -18.71
CA THR A 531 -21.51 -13.08 -19.64
C THR A 531 -20.62 -14.37 -19.76
N GLY A 532 -20.29 -15.08 -18.67
CA GLY A 532 -19.58 -16.40 -18.64
C GLY A 532 -19.58 -17.10 -17.25
N TYR A 533 -19.69 -18.44 -17.12
CA TYR A 533 -19.86 -19.19 -15.83
C TYR A 533 -19.52 -20.69 -15.85
N MET A 534 -18.66 -21.19 -14.93
CA MET A 534 -18.69 -22.58 -14.40
C MET A 534 -17.96 -22.79 -13.03
N VAL A 535 -17.09 -23.83 -12.86
CA VAL A 535 -16.98 -24.74 -11.68
C VAL A 535 -15.67 -25.62 -11.67
N LEU A 536 -14.78 -25.73 -10.62
CA LEU A 536 -13.41 -26.36 -10.81
C LEU A 536 -12.47 -27.15 -9.78
N TRP A 537 -12.76 -27.51 -8.52
CA TRP A 537 -12.89 -29.01 -8.04
C TRP A 537 -15.47 -30.23 -7.05
N HIS A 538 -15.82 -30.86 -5.85
CA HIS A 538 -15.29 -31.88 -4.84
C HIS A 538 -14.20 -31.73 -3.67
N PHE A 539 -13.79 -30.57 -3.09
CA PHE A 539 -12.81 -30.33 -1.97
C PHE A 539 -13.07 -31.19 -0.68
N ALA A 540 -12.93 -32.54 -0.58
CA ALA A 540 -13.70 -33.43 0.37
C ALA A 540 -13.80 -33.25 1.97
N ILE A 541 -13.32 -34.11 2.91
CA ILE A 541 -13.45 -34.02 4.44
C ILE A 541 -12.28 -33.45 5.38
N ARG A 542 -11.06 -33.02 4.96
CA ARG A 542 -9.70 -32.90 5.62
C ARG A 542 -9.36 -31.49 6.03
N ASP A 543 -10.27 -30.51 5.98
CA ASP A 543 -9.74 -29.21 5.59
C ASP A 543 -10.24 -27.84 6.12
N ILE A 544 -10.03 -27.32 7.33
CA ILE A 544 -10.92 -26.32 7.97
C ILE A 544 -10.35 -25.01 8.58
N TRP A 545 -10.83 -23.71 8.29
CA TRP A 545 -10.66 -22.27 8.89
C TRP A 545 -10.75 -20.72 8.30
N THR A 546 -10.45 -20.17 7.05
CA THR A 546 -10.51 -18.66 6.55
C THR A 546 -10.53 -18.34 4.97
N VAL A 547 -9.76 -17.40 4.24
CA VAL A 547 -9.40 -17.34 2.71
C VAL A 547 -8.07 -16.58 1.97
N ALA A 548 -6.86 -16.08 2.52
CA ALA A 548 -5.24 -16.15 2.44
C ALA A 548 -3.98 -15.84 1.45
N GLY A 549 -3.31 -16.88 0.87
CA GLY A 549 -2.63 -17.16 -0.41
C GLY A 549 -3.33 -17.58 -1.80
N PHE A 550 -3.47 -17.04 -3.07
CA PHE A 550 -3.94 -15.79 -3.85
C PHE A 550 -3.37 -14.24 -4.12
N LEU A 551 -2.25 -13.94 -4.87
CA LEU A 551 -1.84 -12.79 -5.81
C LEU A 551 -1.02 -13.42 -6.99
N GLN A 552 -0.78 -12.71 -8.12
CA GLN A 552 -0.43 -13.06 -9.53
C GLN A 552 0.97 -12.73 -10.09
N GLY A 553 1.53 -13.60 -10.97
CA GLY A 553 3.00 -13.69 -11.23
C GLY A 553 3.46 -14.81 -12.20
N SER A 554 4.58 -14.58 -12.90
CA SER A 554 4.69 -14.30 -14.35
C SER A 554 4.69 -15.43 -15.41
N ASP A 555 4.94 -16.71 -15.11
CA ASP A 555 4.86 -17.78 -16.15
C ASP A 555 3.48 -17.86 -16.80
N GLY A 556 2.47 -17.58 -15.98
CA GLY A 556 1.15 -18.09 -16.25
C GLY A 556 0.40 -18.37 -14.96
N LEU A 557 0.92 -19.21 -14.09
CA LEU A 557 0.00 -20.07 -13.35
C LEU A 557 -0.47 -19.47 -12.01
N LEU A 558 -0.64 -20.30 -10.97
CA LEU A 558 -1.71 -20.19 -9.88
C LEU A 558 -0.84 -20.41 -8.68
N TYR A 559 -1.12 -19.59 -7.67
CA TYR A 559 -0.43 -19.33 -6.45
C TYR A 559 -1.48 -19.55 -5.38
N GLY A 560 -1.15 -20.25 -4.28
CA GLY A 560 -2.22 -20.78 -3.50
C GLY A 560 -2.00 -21.40 -2.15
N THR A 561 -2.67 -20.95 -1.10
CA THR A 561 -2.54 -21.44 0.26
C THR A 561 -3.80 -21.89 0.86
N THR A 562 -3.56 -22.71 1.84
CA THR A 562 -4.55 -23.47 2.47
C THR A 562 -4.25 -23.46 3.94
N LEU A 563 -4.74 -22.44 4.63
CA LEU A 563 -4.73 -22.12 6.02
C LEU A 563 -4.75 -23.23 7.09
N ALA A 564 -4.50 -24.52 6.84
CA ALA A 564 -3.94 -25.46 7.84
C ALA A 564 -2.52 -25.92 7.63
N GLY A 565 -2.22 -26.53 6.49
CA GLY A 565 -1.28 -27.64 6.49
C GLY A 565 -0.77 -28.16 5.15
N THR A 566 -1.08 -27.54 4.01
CA THR A 566 -0.34 -27.60 2.73
C THR A 566 -0.75 -26.42 1.90
N LEU A 567 0.08 -26.02 0.97
CA LEU A 567 -0.27 -25.08 -0.05
C LEU A 567 -1.27 -25.76 -1.01
N PHE A 568 -1.96 -25.03 -1.89
CA PHE A 568 -2.72 -25.55 -3.03
C PHE A 568 -2.06 -25.23 -4.36
N SER A 569 -2.39 -25.87 -5.51
CA SER A 569 -1.74 -25.55 -6.81
C SER A 569 -1.99 -26.23 -8.16
N ILE A 570 -2.14 -25.43 -9.24
CA ILE A 570 -3.15 -25.78 -10.25
C ILE A 570 -3.14 -25.01 -11.63
N HIS A 571 -4.20 -24.99 -12.48
CA HIS A 571 -3.99 -24.82 -13.95
C HIS A 571 -5.20 -24.50 -14.91
N THR A 572 -4.93 -24.51 -16.24
CA THR A 572 -5.26 -23.48 -17.28
C THR A 572 -6.48 -23.64 -18.17
N ASP A 573 -6.80 -24.82 -18.72
CA ASP A 573 -8.16 -25.09 -19.24
C ASP A 573 -9.19 -25.27 -18.08
N GLY A 574 -8.66 -25.20 -16.85
CA GLY A 574 -9.24 -25.83 -15.69
C GLY A 574 -8.62 -27.19 -15.35
N SER A 575 -7.30 -27.25 -15.14
CA SER A 575 -6.51 -28.50 -15.02
C SER A 575 -5.49 -28.56 -13.84
N GLY A 576 -4.77 -29.69 -13.66
CA GLY A 576 -3.65 -29.95 -12.71
C GLY A 576 -3.98 -30.53 -11.30
N TYR A 577 -3.51 -31.74 -10.88
CA TYR A 577 -3.42 -32.14 -9.44
C TYR A 577 -2.38 -33.26 -9.10
N THR A 578 -1.47 -33.02 -8.12
CA THR A 578 -0.48 -33.93 -7.45
C THR A 578 -0.17 -33.46 -5.98
N VAL A 579 0.96 -33.80 -5.30
CA VAL A 579 1.19 -33.50 -3.83
C VAL A 579 2.58 -32.92 -3.40
N LEU A 580 2.62 -31.75 -2.72
CA LEU A 580 3.73 -31.22 -1.87
C LEU A 580 3.34 -31.17 -0.35
N HIS A 581 3.36 -29.99 0.30
CA HIS A 581 3.82 -29.89 1.68
C HIS A 581 2.79 -29.97 2.81
N SER A 582 2.67 -31.19 3.31
CA SER A 582 1.91 -31.54 4.52
C SER A 582 2.57 -31.08 5.83
N PHE A 583 1.93 -30.18 6.58
CA PHE A 583 2.36 -29.89 7.93
C PHE A 583 2.01 -30.91 8.97
N GLY A 584 3.08 -31.40 9.56
CA GLY A 584 3.08 -32.09 10.83
C GLY A 584 3.20 -31.15 12.02
N ALA A 585 3.51 -31.77 13.15
CA ALA A 585 3.35 -31.21 14.49
C ALA A 585 4.49 -30.29 14.99
N GLY A 586 5.58 -30.07 14.26
CA GLY A 586 6.88 -29.75 14.90
C GLY A 586 7.50 -28.40 14.57
N LEU A 587 8.83 -28.39 14.36
CA LEU A 587 9.61 -27.26 13.79
C LEU A 587 9.07 -26.82 12.41
N ASP A 588 8.23 -27.71 11.86
CA ASP A 588 7.40 -27.74 10.67
C ASP A 588 6.07 -26.96 10.78
N GLY A 589 5.01 -27.30 11.58
CA GLY A 589 3.88 -26.34 11.61
C GLY A 589 2.50 -26.49 12.28
N LYS A 590 1.96 -25.38 12.86
CA LYS A 590 0.59 -25.23 13.47
C LYS A 590 -0.44 -24.15 12.99
N GLY A 591 -0.55 -23.55 11.79
CA GLY A 591 -1.49 -22.39 11.56
C GLY A 591 -1.12 -20.94 11.01
N PRO A 592 -0.17 -20.61 10.11
CA PRO A 592 0.15 -19.32 9.49
C PRO A 592 -0.95 -18.28 9.28
N SER A 593 -1.27 -17.91 8.05
CA SER A 593 -2.31 -16.95 7.69
C SER A 593 -3.24 -17.26 6.57
N ARG A 594 -4.27 -16.42 6.57
CA ARG A 594 -4.36 -15.23 5.78
C ARG A 594 -3.41 -14.95 4.59
N ALA A 595 -2.29 -15.52 4.06
CA ALA A 595 -1.33 -14.68 3.24
C ALA A 595 -0.50 -15.17 1.99
N LEU A 596 0.02 -14.24 1.11
CA LEU A 596 1.40 -14.34 0.44
C LEU A 596 2.24 -13.19 -0.20
N ILE A 597 3.60 -13.36 -0.38
CA ILE A 597 4.62 -12.80 -1.34
C ILE A 597 5.58 -13.78 -2.11
N GLN A 598 6.20 -13.34 -3.22
CA GLN A 598 7.17 -14.03 -4.10
C GLN A 598 8.00 -13.04 -4.95
N GLY A 599 9.30 -12.80 -4.79
CA GLY A 599 9.96 -11.60 -5.32
C GLY A 599 10.45 -11.66 -6.77
N ALA A 600 11.21 -10.65 -7.26
CA ALA A 600 11.82 -10.70 -8.61
C ALA A 600 12.71 -11.91 -8.89
N ASP A 601 13.41 -12.48 -7.89
CA ASP A 601 14.18 -13.71 -8.14
C ASP A 601 13.29 -14.93 -8.40
N GLY A 602 11.97 -14.74 -8.35
CA GLY A 602 10.98 -15.75 -8.64
C GLY A 602 10.83 -16.76 -7.53
N TRP A 603 11.53 -16.61 -6.39
CA TRP A 603 11.35 -17.45 -5.22
C TRP A 603 10.41 -16.86 -4.13
N LEU A 604 10.13 -17.66 -3.06
CA LEU A 604 8.73 -18.15 -2.60
C LEU A 604 8.99 -17.94 -1.11
N TYR A 605 8.11 -17.14 -0.54
CA TYR A 605 8.13 -16.93 0.87
C TYR A 605 6.73 -16.64 1.39
N GLY A 606 6.49 -16.89 2.67
CA GLY A 606 5.14 -16.82 3.23
C GLY A 606 5.13 -17.17 4.67
N MET A 607 3.96 -17.09 5.30
CA MET A 607 4.01 -17.05 6.76
C MET A 607 2.80 -17.28 7.65
N THR A 608 2.96 -17.36 8.97
CA THR A 608 3.62 -18.38 9.82
C THR A 608 3.31 -17.90 11.23
N THR A 609 2.90 -18.76 12.18
CA THR A 609 2.23 -18.27 13.41
C THR A 609 2.43 -18.92 14.78
N ASP A 610 2.63 -20.25 14.93
CA ASP A 610 2.80 -21.17 16.11
C ASP A 610 3.38 -22.57 15.71
N GLY A 611 4.05 -23.37 16.53
CA GLY A 611 4.97 -24.42 16.04
C GLY A 611 6.34 -24.70 16.71
N GLY A 612 7.41 -24.79 15.90
CA GLY A 612 8.63 -23.99 16.06
C GLY A 612 9.86 -24.45 16.80
N ALA A 613 11.02 -23.99 16.31
CA ALA A 613 12.32 -24.17 16.95
C ALA A 613 12.63 -23.14 18.04
N GLY A 614 11.94 -21.99 18.08
CA GLY A 614 11.86 -21.19 19.31
C GLY A 614 11.19 -21.95 20.48
N GLY A 615 10.77 -23.20 20.24
CA GLY A 615 9.48 -23.81 20.60
C GLY A 615 8.29 -23.08 19.97
N LEU A 616 8.64 -22.00 19.28
CA LEU A 616 7.95 -20.76 19.47
C LEU A 616 8.22 -19.67 18.32
N GLY A 617 8.92 -19.89 17.13
CA GLY A 617 8.66 -19.07 15.83
C GLY A 617 9.44 -18.72 14.51
N THR A 618 8.78 -18.15 13.44
CA THR A 618 9.11 -18.43 11.97
C THR A 618 8.49 -17.67 10.66
N ILE A 619 9.00 -17.77 9.38
CA ILE A 619 8.60 -17.15 8.04
C ILE A 619 9.37 -17.91 6.91
N PHE A 620 8.80 -18.40 5.79
CA PHE A 620 9.29 -19.52 4.91
C PHE A 620 10.10 -19.32 3.62
N LYS A 621 10.92 -20.31 3.10
CA LYS A 621 11.47 -20.34 1.68
C LYS A 621 11.71 -21.67 0.88
N VAL A 622 11.32 -21.74 -0.42
CA VAL A 622 11.38 -22.89 -1.42
C VAL A 622 11.73 -22.35 -2.85
N ASN A 623 11.81 -23.13 -3.95
CA ASN A 623 11.78 -22.70 -5.38
C ASN A 623 10.39 -22.86 -6.06
N THR A 624 10.15 -22.11 -7.15
CA THR A 624 8.98 -22.21 -8.02
C THR A 624 8.65 -23.52 -8.71
N ASN A 625 9.30 -24.62 -8.40
CA ASN A 625 8.83 -25.96 -8.75
C ASN A 625 8.37 -26.80 -7.54
N GLY A 626 8.67 -26.33 -6.32
CA GLY A 626 8.40 -27.03 -5.07
C GLY A 626 9.63 -27.28 -4.20
N ASP A 627 10.84 -27.13 -4.76
CA ASP A 627 12.08 -27.60 -4.15
C ASP A 627 12.79 -26.51 -3.30
N GLY A 628 14.09 -26.59 -3.00
CA GLY A 628 14.86 -25.45 -2.45
C GLY A 628 14.55 -25.06 -0.99
N TYR A 629 14.00 -25.98 -0.22
CA TYR A 629 13.32 -25.74 1.05
C TYR A 629 14.14 -25.39 2.32
N VAL A 630 13.83 -24.28 3.06
CA VAL A 630 14.35 -24.01 4.44
C VAL A 630 13.44 -23.25 5.45
N VAL A 631 13.57 -23.60 6.76
CA VAL A 631 13.28 -22.78 7.97
C VAL A 631 14.52 -21.97 8.36
N LEU A 632 14.66 -20.69 8.01
CA LEU A 632 15.91 -19.96 8.19
C LEU A 632 16.21 -19.39 9.60
N ARG A 633 15.24 -18.93 10.41
CA ARG A 633 15.49 -18.54 11.83
C ARG A 633 14.28 -18.72 12.75
N ASN A 634 14.50 -18.58 14.06
CA ASN A 634 13.50 -18.37 15.10
C ASN A 634 13.93 -17.20 16.04
N PHE A 635 13.10 -16.18 16.31
CA PHE A 635 13.23 -15.17 17.38
C PHE A 635 12.75 -15.72 18.74
N GLY A 636 12.33 -14.89 19.70
CA GLY A 636 12.29 -15.30 21.12
C GLY A 636 11.50 -14.37 22.07
N LEU A 637 10.96 -14.94 23.15
CA LEU A 637 10.21 -14.22 24.19
C LEU A 637 11.21 -13.22 24.74
N TYR A 638 10.77 -11.98 24.97
CA TYR A 638 11.63 -10.92 25.47
C TYR A 638 12.82 -10.55 24.55
N ALA A 639 12.83 -10.99 23.28
CA ALA A 639 13.76 -10.44 22.29
C ALA A 639 13.48 -8.95 22.04
N SER A 640 14.25 -8.26 21.19
CA SER A 640 13.95 -6.89 20.74
C SER A 640 12.87 -6.84 19.65
N GLU A 641 12.53 -8.02 19.15
CA GLU A 641 11.63 -8.34 18.07
C GLU A 641 10.39 -9.14 18.55
N GLY A 642 9.22 -8.88 17.96
CA GLY A 642 7.84 -9.25 18.34
C GLY A 642 7.58 -10.70 18.78
N TYR A 643 6.38 -11.02 19.29
CA TYR A 643 5.92 -12.42 19.28
C TYR A 643 4.39 -12.64 19.26
N ALA A 644 3.79 -13.65 18.57
CA ALA A 644 2.55 -13.56 17.69
C ALA A 644 2.88 -12.63 16.47
N PRO A 645 2.52 -12.76 15.17
CA PRO A 645 3.00 -11.82 14.02
C PRO A 645 2.56 -10.56 13.03
N VAL A 646 1.45 -9.87 12.52
CA VAL A 646 1.16 -8.95 11.24
C VAL A 646 1.25 -9.20 9.68
N SER A 647 1.51 -8.36 8.62
CA SER A 647 1.75 -6.88 8.37
C SER A 647 2.86 -6.25 7.40
N LEU A 648 3.64 -6.94 6.55
CA LEU A 648 4.99 -6.56 5.99
C LEU A 648 5.12 -6.43 4.41
N ILE A 649 5.74 -5.51 3.60
CA ILE A 649 5.81 -5.58 2.06
C ILE A 649 7.14 -5.28 1.40
N GLN A 650 7.34 -6.00 0.30
CA GLN A 650 8.44 -5.83 -0.64
C GLN A 650 8.21 -4.68 -1.56
N CYS A 651 9.29 -3.97 -1.89
CA CYS A 651 9.30 -2.70 -2.61
C CYS A 651 10.58 -2.46 -3.47
N SER A 652 11.22 -1.28 -3.44
CA SER A 652 12.40 -0.95 -4.28
C SER A 652 13.78 -1.36 -3.71
N ASP A 653 14.21 -0.87 -2.53
CA ASP A 653 15.53 -1.11 -1.88
C ASP A 653 15.96 -2.55 -1.48
N GLY A 654 15.41 -3.63 -2.07
CA GLY A 654 15.87 -5.01 -1.82
C GLY A 654 15.77 -5.57 -0.39
N ALA A 655 14.79 -5.21 0.45
CA ALA A 655 14.88 -5.30 1.93
C ALA A 655 13.55 -5.33 2.72
N LEU A 656 13.43 -5.81 3.99
CA LEU A 656 12.15 -6.27 4.61
C LEU A 656 11.58 -5.59 5.91
N TYR A 657 10.28 -5.11 6.03
CA TYR A 657 9.63 -4.27 7.13
C TYR A 657 8.03 -4.46 7.43
N GLY A 658 7.22 -3.82 8.38
CA GLY A 658 5.67 -3.85 8.68
C GLY A 658 4.77 -4.74 9.73
N ALA A 659 3.90 -4.22 10.68
CA ALA A 659 3.80 -4.48 12.22
C ALA A 659 2.84 -5.36 13.17
N THR A 660 3.08 -5.33 14.53
CA THR A 660 3.08 -6.43 15.62
C THR A 660 2.12 -6.51 16.85
N TYR A 661 1.40 -7.63 17.08
CA TYR A 661 0.65 -7.87 18.36
C TYR A 661 1.48 -7.67 19.75
N ARG A 662 2.77 -8.11 20.10
CA ARG A 662 3.42 -8.60 21.45
C ARG A 662 4.94 -8.34 21.67
N GLY A 663 5.28 -7.97 22.92
CA GLY A 663 6.60 -7.79 23.56
C GLY A 663 7.22 -6.38 23.66
N GLY A 664 8.56 -6.28 23.58
CA GLY A 664 9.38 -5.08 23.78
C GLY A 664 8.91 -4.12 24.89
N SER A 665 8.81 -2.81 24.60
CA SER A 665 8.41 -1.71 25.49
C SER A 665 6.96 -1.71 26.02
N GLY A 666 6.49 -2.87 26.47
CA GLY A 666 5.35 -3.02 27.39
C GLY A 666 4.60 -4.35 27.29
N ASP A 667 4.93 -5.16 26.28
CA ASP A 667 4.16 -6.27 25.70
C ASP A 667 3.39 -5.97 24.41
N SER A 668 3.76 -4.94 23.63
CA SER A 668 3.86 -5.16 22.18
C SER A 668 5.23 -4.88 21.53
N GLY A 669 5.88 -3.73 21.74
CA GLY A 669 7.34 -3.48 21.73
C GLY A 669 8.13 -2.62 20.68
N ALA A 670 9.37 -3.06 20.36
CA ALA A 670 10.49 -2.49 19.54
C ALA A 670 10.59 -2.79 18.00
N LEU A 671 11.65 -3.39 17.35
CA LEU A 671 11.83 -3.48 15.84
C LEU A 671 12.85 -4.50 15.22
N PHE A 672 13.28 -4.40 13.91
CA PHE A 672 14.40 -4.99 13.07
C PHE A 672 14.51 -4.53 11.53
N ARG A 673 15.22 -5.25 10.59
CA ARG A 673 15.20 -5.38 9.04
C ARG A 673 15.48 -6.84 8.67
N MET A 674 15.17 -7.39 7.47
CA MET A 674 16.21 -8.26 6.84
C MET A 674 16.41 -8.18 5.30
N ASN A 675 17.32 -9.03 4.78
CA ASN A 675 17.92 -9.11 3.42
C ASN A 675 17.52 -10.40 2.65
N THR A 676 17.98 -10.62 1.39
CA THR A 676 17.61 -11.74 0.44
C THR A 676 18.11 -13.14 0.82
N ASP A 677 18.81 -13.23 1.92
CA ASP A 677 19.36 -14.41 2.59
C ASP A 677 18.89 -14.55 4.05
N GLY A 678 18.13 -13.57 4.51
CA GLY A 678 17.73 -13.35 5.88
C GLY A 678 18.83 -12.89 6.81
N THR A 679 19.90 -12.30 6.29
CA THR A 679 20.85 -11.52 7.09
C THR A 679 20.28 -10.14 7.43
N GLY A 680 20.94 -9.39 8.30
CA GLY A 680 20.69 -7.96 8.45
C GLY A 680 19.67 -7.54 9.51
N LEU A 681 19.48 -8.34 10.56
CA LEU A 681 18.56 -8.08 11.67
C LEU A 681 18.84 -6.76 12.46
N SER A 682 18.06 -5.67 12.27
CA SER A 682 18.38 -4.33 12.85
C SER A 682 17.23 -3.51 13.49
N VAL A 683 17.12 -3.33 14.82
CA VAL A 683 15.94 -2.73 15.56
C VAL A 683 15.90 -1.18 15.69
N LEU A 684 14.72 -0.54 15.51
CA LEU A 684 14.54 0.62 14.62
C LEU A 684 13.29 1.54 14.94
N TRP A 685 12.42 1.24 15.93
CA TRP A 685 11.34 2.06 16.59
C TRP A 685 10.70 1.24 17.75
N SER A 686 9.76 1.79 18.55
CA SER A 686 9.05 1.16 19.69
C SER A 686 7.75 1.92 20.10
N PHE A 687 6.61 1.30 20.52
CA PHE A 687 5.54 2.05 21.25
C PHE A 687 5.75 1.98 22.76
N SER A 688 4.89 2.61 23.54
CA SER A 688 4.90 2.49 25.00
C SER A 688 3.54 2.81 25.62
N LEU A 689 3.18 2.07 26.68
CA LEU A 689 1.90 2.14 27.42
C LEU A 689 1.60 3.54 27.98
N ALA A 690 2.66 4.34 28.07
CA ALA A 690 2.69 5.67 28.62
C ALA A 690 2.51 6.76 27.57
N SER A 691 2.16 6.42 26.32
CA SER A 691 2.06 7.38 25.22
C SER A 691 0.70 7.30 24.52
N SER A 692 0.19 8.44 24.06
CA SER A 692 -1.07 8.60 23.30
C SER A 692 -0.95 8.06 21.88
N ASN A 693 -0.60 6.79 21.79
CA ASN A 693 0.27 6.29 20.75
C ASN A 693 -0.28 5.02 20.15
N ALA A 694 0.13 4.81 18.92
CA ALA A 694 -0.42 3.86 18.00
C ALA A 694 -0.40 2.40 18.51
N ARG A 695 -1.50 2.03 19.14
CA ARG A 695 -1.80 0.67 19.49
C ARG A 695 -2.26 -0.16 18.33
N TYR A 696 -1.72 -1.36 18.24
CA TYR A 696 -2.47 -2.61 18.23
C TYR A 696 -2.43 -3.51 16.91
N LEU A 697 -1.46 -3.58 15.91
CA LEU A 697 -1.56 -3.96 14.37
C LEU A 697 -2.83 -4.50 13.68
N PHE A 698 -2.98 -4.48 12.35
CA PHE A 698 -3.88 -5.19 11.41
C PHE A 698 -3.22 -5.19 9.98
N GLU A 699 -3.91 -4.95 8.85
CA GLU A 699 -3.63 -5.63 7.55
C GLU A 699 -2.51 -5.13 6.56
N ARG A 700 -2.52 -5.50 5.23
CA ARG A 700 -2.47 -4.61 4.00
C ARG A 700 -1.36 -3.72 3.47
N SER A 701 -0.18 -3.66 4.01
CA SER A 701 0.76 -2.61 3.64
C SER A 701 1.25 -2.51 2.13
N VAL A 702 1.22 -1.32 1.50
CA VAL A 702 1.47 -0.85 0.08
C VAL A 702 2.34 0.42 0.02
N GLN A 703 2.56 1.09 -1.12
CA GLN A 703 3.44 2.23 -1.19
C GLN A 703 2.98 3.40 -2.05
N GLY A 704 3.82 4.41 -2.08
CA GLY A 704 3.75 5.85 -2.16
C GLY A 704 4.16 6.32 -3.53
N ALA A 705 4.56 7.56 -3.60
CA ALA A 705 5.68 7.86 -4.46
C ALA A 705 6.81 8.57 -3.68
N ASP A 706 6.50 9.15 -2.51
CA ASP A 706 7.41 9.80 -1.52
C ASP A 706 8.45 8.87 -0.85
N GLY A 707 8.39 7.60 -1.20
CA GLY A 707 9.18 6.52 -0.67
C GLY A 707 8.70 5.93 0.64
N ALA A 708 7.47 6.14 1.20
CA ALA A 708 7.10 5.75 2.60
C ALA A 708 6.17 4.54 2.90
N ILE A 709 6.23 4.00 4.15
CA ILE A 709 5.20 3.11 4.79
C ILE A 709 4.06 4.12 5.21
N TYR A 710 2.80 3.80 5.59
CA TYR A 710 1.57 4.67 5.85
C TYR A 710 0.22 3.88 5.80
N ALA A 711 -0.45 3.56 6.91
CA ALA A 711 -1.47 2.48 6.99
C ALA A 711 -2.70 2.58 7.97
N ALA A 712 -2.81 1.86 9.12
CA ALA A 712 -3.75 2.00 10.30
C ALA A 712 -3.29 1.50 11.70
N THR A 713 -4.00 1.80 12.89
CA THR A 713 -3.83 1.95 14.44
C THR A 713 -4.90 1.58 15.57
N GLN A 714 -5.44 0.39 15.85
CA GLN A 714 -6.33 -0.18 16.93
C GLN A 714 -6.49 0.78 18.12
N GLY A 715 -5.42 1.37 18.63
CA GLY A 715 -5.50 2.59 19.39
C GLY A 715 -4.43 3.61 19.18
N GLY A 716 -4.38 4.61 20.06
CA GLY A 716 -3.51 5.77 20.00
C GLY A 716 -4.32 7.06 20.08
N GLY A 717 -3.70 8.23 20.06
CA GLY A 717 -4.45 9.45 20.31
C GLY A 717 -5.15 9.43 21.67
N SER A 718 -6.42 9.84 21.72
CA SER A 718 -6.89 10.76 22.78
C SER A 718 -7.45 10.20 24.12
N SER A 719 -8.20 9.08 24.15
CA SER A 719 -9.23 8.68 25.18
C SER A 719 -9.77 7.18 25.16
N ASP A 720 -9.06 6.20 24.59
CA ASP A 720 -9.33 4.76 24.22
C ASP A 720 -9.70 4.11 22.79
N ASN A 721 -9.83 4.78 21.59
CA ASN A 721 -9.85 4.73 20.05
C ASN A 721 -8.59 4.84 19.09
N GLY A 722 -7.80 5.92 18.80
CA GLY A 722 -6.61 5.82 17.87
C GLY A 722 -6.33 6.80 16.71
N THR A 723 -5.24 7.64 16.67
CA THR A 723 -4.55 8.52 15.60
C THR A 723 -4.45 8.10 14.04
N VAL A 724 -3.53 8.44 13.13
CA VAL A 724 -3.31 7.75 11.76
C VAL A 724 -1.78 7.52 11.65
N PHE A 725 -0.89 7.31 10.63
CA PHE A 725 0.61 7.10 10.82
C PHE A 725 1.64 7.25 9.60
N SER A 726 2.80 8.04 9.70
CA SER A 726 3.97 8.60 8.83
C SER A 726 5.43 8.18 9.26
N ILE A 727 6.55 8.36 8.48
CA ILE A 727 8.04 8.30 8.82
C ILE A 727 9.00 8.09 7.59
N GLN A 728 10.32 7.75 7.77
CA GLN A 728 11.41 7.55 6.76
C GLN A 728 12.34 6.30 6.98
N THR A 729 12.88 5.67 5.91
CA THR A 729 13.34 4.24 5.77
C THR A 729 14.47 3.86 6.68
N ASN A 730 15.26 4.86 6.96
CA ASN A 730 16.60 4.85 7.51
C ASN A 730 16.63 5.43 8.94
N GLY A 731 15.50 5.97 9.42
CA GLY A 731 15.42 6.55 10.75
C GLY A 731 14.02 6.93 11.24
N THR A 732 13.32 7.75 10.46
CA THR A 732 13.30 9.15 10.91
C THR A 732 12.08 9.95 10.50
N GLY A 733 11.53 10.74 11.44
CA GLY A 733 10.42 11.66 11.17
C GLY A 733 9.07 11.19 11.73
N PHE A 734 8.95 11.06 13.06
CA PHE A 734 7.73 10.55 13.67
C PHE A 734 6.63 11.62 13.73
N SER A 735 5.71 11.66 12.75
CA SER A 735 4.52 12.51 12.86
C SER A 735 3.20 11.79 13.19
N ILE A 736 2.58 12.20 14.31
CA ILE A 736 1.12 12.34 14.40
C ILE A 736 0.65 13.42 13.45
N LEU A 737 -0.43 13.20 12.69
CA LEU A 737 -0.97 14.23 11.79
C LEU A 737 -2.48 14.51 11.90
N HIS A 738 -3.27 13.78 12.71
CA HIS A 738 -4.57 14.21 13.25
C HIS A 738 -5.04 13.23 14.35
N SER A 739 -6.05 13.64 15.12
CA SER A 739 -6.76 12.89 16.15
C SER A 739 -8.25 13.31 16.13
N PHE A 740 -9.20 12.45 16.54
CA PHE A 740 -10.50 12.14 15.89
C PHE A 740 -11.31 11.51 17.05
N GLY A 741 -11.75 12.33 18.00
CA GLY A 741 -12.12 12.02 19.41
C GLY A 741 -12.99 10.80 19.75
N ASP A 742 -14.07 11.04 20.49
CA ASP A 742 -14.88 10.05 21.23
C ASP A 742 -16.41 10.15 20.92
N GLY A 743 -16.82 10.92 19.90
CA GLY A 743 -18.23 11.30 19.70
C GLY A 743 -18.64 12.03 18.39
N SER A 744 -17.78 12.10 17.37
CA SER A 744 -17.97 12.97 16.19
C SER A 744 -18.98 12.50 15.12
N SER A 745 -19.02 13.27 14.02
CA SER A 745 -19.66 12.98 12.74
C SER A 745 -19.02 11.85 11.92
N ASP A 746 -17.91 11.28 12.38
CA ASP A 746 -16.88 10.91 11.43
C ASP A 746 -16.00 9.66 11.71
N GLY A 747 -16.08 8.93 12.85
CA GLY A 747 -15.87 7.45 12.84
C GLY A 747 -15.37 6.58 14.01
N THR A 748 -14.75 5.37 13.88
CA THR A 748 -13.68 4.63 14.64
C THR A 748 -13.15 3.30 13.98
N GLN A 749 -12.22 2.54 14.62
CA GLN A 749 -11.70 1.13 14.51
C GLN A 749 -10.77 0.55 13.38
N PRO A 750 -9.96 1.34 12.68
CA PRO A 750 -9.06 0.96 11.56
C PRO A 750 -8.35 -0.40 11.34
N PHE A 751 -8.98 -1.56 11.22
CA PHE A 751 -8.53 -2.85 10.58
C PHE A 751 -7.98 -3.06 9.06
N SER A 752 -8.19 -2.66 7.74
CA SER A 752 -8.60 -1.62 6.64
C SER A 752 -7.72 -0.91 5.58
N PRO A 753 -6.76 -1.60 4.99
CA PRO A 753 -5.52 -0.99 4.54
C PRO A 753 -5.60 0.09 3.46
N ILE A 754 -4.48 0.68 3.04
CA ILE A 754 -4.39 1.84 2.10
C ILE A 754 -3.34 1.63 0.90
N CYS A 755 -3.55 1.96 -0.42
CA CYS A 755 -2.82 1.54 -1.66
C CYS A 755 -2.55 2.44 -2.99
N GLN A 756 -1.41 3.07 -3.34
CA GLN A 756 -1.41 4.35 -4.15
C GLN A 756 -1.63 4.54 -5.72
N GLY A 757 -2.86 4.69 -6.29
CA GLY A 757 -3.01 5.55 -7.51
C GLY A 757 -4.21 5.85 -8.44
N SER A 758 -5.20 6.71 -8.15
CA SER A 758 -5.47 7.94 -8.94
C SER A 758 -5.04 9.27 -8.24
N ASP A 759 -5.88 10.25 -7.81
CA ASP A 759 -5.57 11.71 -7.52
C ASP A 759 -4.37 12.25 -6.65
N GLY A 760 -3.21 11.57 -6.52
CA GLY A 760 -2.07 11.96 -5.67
C GLY A 760 -2.26 11.77 -4.15
N ALA A 761 -2.91 10.69 -3.74
CA ALA A 761 -3.56 10.49 -2.48
C ALA A 761 -3.39 9.14 -1.76
N PHE A 762 -4.15 8.93 -0.72
CA PHE A 762 -4.00 7.86 0.26
C PHE A 762 -5.33 7.39 0.71
N TYR A 763 -6.15 6.90 -0.17
CA TYR A 763 -7.38 6.28 0.21
C TYR A 763 -7.42 5.22 1.36
N GLY A 764 -8.31 5.34 2.37
CA GLY A 764 -8.54 4.29 3.43
C GLY A 764 -10.07 3.96 3.75
N MET A 765 -11.49 3.63 5.67
CA MET A 765 -13.02 3.45 6.13
C MET A 765 -13.45 3.52 7.64
N ALA A 766 -14.77 3.28 8.05
CA ALA A 766 -15.35 2.87 9.38
C ALA A 766 -16.94 2.43 9.62
N GLN A 767 -17.37 1.50 10.58
CA GLN A 767 -18.66 0.92 11.29
C GLN A 767 -19.49 1.30 12.77
N TYR A 768 -19.46 2.15 13.93
CA TYR A 768 -18.83 3.33 14.81
C TYR A 768 -19.19 4.80 14.45
N GLY A 769 -20.48 5.15 14.49
CA GLY A 769 -20.86 6.55 14.66
C GLY A 769 -21.21 7.27 13.37
N GLY A 770 -20.63 8.47 13.20
CA GLY A 770 -21.13 9.44 12.24
C GLY A 770 -22.64 9.57 12.25
N ALA A 771 -23.30 9.72 11.10
CA ALA A 771 -24.67 10.21 11.12
C ALA A 771 -25.72 9.30 11.80
N MET A 772 -25.43 8.02 12.09
CA MET A 772 -26.38 7.14 12.81
C MET A 772 -25.74 6.02 13.67
N GLY A 773 -24.41 5.90 13.77
CA GLY A 773 -23.75 4.68 14.24
C GLY A 773 -23.21 3.80 13.10
N LEU A 774 -23.32 4.28 11.86
CA LEU A 774 -23.58 3.45 10.69
C LEU A 774 -22.65 3.63 9.49
N GLY A 775 -21.64 4.51 9.48
CA GLY A 775 -20.62 4.52 8.42
C GLY A 775 -19.75 5.76 8.13
N THR A 776 -18.41 5.68 8.24
CA THR A 776 -17.50 6.69 7.61
C THR A 776 -16.34 6.13 6.80
N VAL A 777 -15.57 7.08 6.30
CA VAL A 777 -14.74 7.02 5.11
C VAL A 777 -13.79 8.20 5.14
N PHE A 778 -12.59 7.94 5.60
CA PHE A 778 -11.54 8.93 5.77
C PHE A 778 -10.73 9.39 4.53
N ALA A 779 -10.35 10.68 4.47
CA ALA A 779 -9.25 11.22 3.63
C ALA A 779 -7.98 11.66 4.39
N ILE A 780 -6.92 12.25 3.73
CA ILE A 780 -5.52 12.51 4.24
C ILE A 780 -4.41 13.21 3.32
N GLY A 781 -4.71 14.30 2.56
CA GLY A 781 -3.99 15.22 1.59
C GLY A 781 -2.62 15.96 1.69
N TYR A 782 -1.50 15.44 1.21
CA TYR A 782 -0.19 16.10 1.44
C TYR A 782 0.07 17.53 0.96
N PRO A 783 0.80 18.32 1.77
CA PRO A 783 1.83 19.24 1.28
C PRO A 783 2.84 18.48 0.39
N PRO A 784 3.02 18.83 -0.90
CA PRO A 784 3.77 17.99 -1.83
C PRO A 784 5.22 17.67 -1.41
N ILE A 785 5.70 16.48 -1.78
CA ILE A 785 7.05 15.97 -1.53
C ILE A 785 7.78 15.78 -2.87
N VAL A 786 9.04 16.19 -2.94
CA VAL A 786 9.92 15.93 -4.10
C VAL A 786 10.57 14.56 -3.92
N ILE A 787 10.35 13.65 -4.87
CA ILE A 787 10.90 12.28 -4.87
C ILE A 787 12.26 12.29 -5.57
N SER A 788 12.30 12.82 -6.80
CA SER A 788 13.52 13.06 -7.54
C SER A 788 13.56 14.51 -8.03
N PRO A 789 14.49 15.35 -7.54
CA PRO A 789 14.67 16.69 -8.07
C PRO A 789 15.22 16.66 -9.51
N PRO A 790 15.12 17.77 -10.27
CA PRO A 790 15.82 17.88 -11.54
C PRO A 790 17.34 17.77 -11.35
N THR A 791 17.99 17.16 -12.33
CA THR A 791 19.45 16.99 -12.39
C THR A 791 20.09 18.03 -13.31
N SER A 792 21.30 18.49 -12.98
CA SER A 792 22.08 19.39 -13.84
C SER A 792 22.47 18.70 -15.15
N ILE A 793 22.39 19.42 -16.27
CA ILE A 793 22.66 18.91 -17.62
C ILE A 793 23.54 19.88 -18.42
N ARG A 794 24.32 19.32 -19.33
CA ARG A 794 25.23 20.07 -20.23
C ARG A 794 24.84 19.74 -21.67
N VAL A 795 24.38 20.75 -22.42
CA VAL A 795 23.67 20.60 -23.71
C VAL A 795 24.29 21.51 -24.78
N PRO A 796 24.48 21.06 -26.03
CA PRO A 796 24.97 21.92 -27.11
C PRO A 796 24.00 23.05 -27.46
N TYR A 797 24.56 24.19 -27.89
CA TYR A 797 23.81 25.31 -28.48
C TYR A 797 22.89 24.83 -29.61
N GLY A 798 21.64 25.28 -29.59
CA GLY A 798 20.61 24.92 -30.58
C GLY A 798 19.99 23.53 -30.39
N ALA A 799 20.48 22.71 -29.45
CA ALA A 799 19.86 21.43 -29.11
C ALA A 799 18.78 21.58 -28.03
N GLY A 800 17.91 20.57 -27.90
CA GLY A 800 16.88 20.53 -26.86
C GLY A 800 17.43 20.12 -25.49
N ALA A 801 16.89 20.71 -24.43
CA ALA A 801 17.20 20.39 -23.04
C ALA A 801 15.93 20.00 -22.28
N THR A 802 16.00 18.95 -21.47
CA THR A 802 14.85 18.42 -20.72
C THR A 802 15.19 18.32 -19.24
N PHE A 803 14.38 18.96 -18.40
CA PHE A 803 14.39 18.77 -16.95
C PHE A 803 13.12 18.03 -16.54
N HIS A 804 13.26 17.08 -15.62
CA HIS A 804 12.14 16.32 -15.06
C HIS A 804 12.18 16.36 -13.54
N VAL A 805 11.01 16.37 -12.91
CA VAL A 805 10.84 16.18 -11.47
C VAL A 805 9.85 15.05 -11.25
N THR A 806 10.16 14.13 -10.32
CA THR A 806 9.17 13.18 -9.81
C THR A 806 8.73 13.70 -8.45
N ALA A 807 7.43 13.86 -8.25
CA ALA A 807 6.87 14.42 -7.02
C ALA A 807 5.58 13.71 -6.62
N SER A 808 5.22 13.89 -5.36
CA SER A 808 4.20 13.13 -4.67
C SER A 808 3.31 14.14 -3.93
N GLY A 809 1.99 14.12 -4.14
CA GLY A 809 1.01 14.97 -3.42
C GLY A 809 -0.33 15.03 -4.15
N ALA A 810 -1.41 15.45 -3.49
CA ALA A 810 -2.74 15.50 -4.12
C ALA A 810 -2.76 16.52 -5.26
N GLY A 811 -3.36 16.22 -6.42
CA GLY A 811 -3.69 17.23 -7.43
C GLY A 811 -2.60 18.28 -7.72
N LEU A 812 -1.37 17.80 -7.96
CA LEU A 812 -0.16 18.63 -8.02
C LEU A 812 -0.22 19.72 -9.10
N ARG A 813 0.31 20.89 -8.75
CA ARG A 813 0.50 22.04 -9.62
C ARG A 813 1.96 22.44 -9.60
N TYR A 814 2.62 22.33 -10.74
CA TYR A 814 4.01 22.70 -10.92
C TYR A 814 4.12 24.14 -11.42
N GLN A 815 5.23 24.79 -11.12
CA GLN A 815 5.67 26.03 -11.76
C GLN A 815 7.19 26.00 -11.82
N TRP A 816 7.77 25.86 -13.01
CA TRP A 816 9.22 25.93 -13.19
C TRP A 816 9.73 27.36 -12.99
N LEU A 817 10.94 27.49 -12.48
CA LEU A 817 11.65 28.75 -12.28
C LEU A 817 13.03 28.68 -12.91
N PHE A 818 13.43 29.76 -13.58
CA PHE A 818 14.77 29.99 -14.10
C PHE A 818 15.40 31.15 -13.34
N ASN A 819 16.54 30.92 -12.69
CA ASN A 819 17.24 31.90 -11.85
C ASN A 819 16.29 32.64 -10.88
N THR A 820 15.42 31.89 -10.19
CA THR A 820 14.34 32.33 -9.28
C THR A 820 13.12 33.03 -9.89
N ALA A 821 13.09 33.31 -11.20
CA ALA A 821 11.92 33.86 -11.87
C ALA A 821 11.04 32.73 -12.47
N PRO A 822 9.70 32.76 -12.31
CA PRO A 822 8.82 31.73 -12.88
C PRO A 822 8.82 31.78 -14.41
N ILE A 823 8.87 30.60 -15.05
CA ILE A 823 8.78 30.45 -16.51
C ILE A 823 7.29 30.35 -16.89
N PRO A 824 6.69 31.33 -17.60
CA PRO A 824 5.24 31.36 -17.80
C PRO A 824 4.72 30.17 -18.62
N GLY A 825 3.71 29.48 -18.10
CA GLY A 825 3.07 28.32 -18.76
C GLY A 825 3.76 26.98 -18.50
N GLU A 826 4.96 26.96 -17.94
CA GLU A 826 5.69 25.72 -17.62
C GLU A 826 5.19 25.12 -16.30
N THR A 827 4.03 24.46 -16.37
CA THR A 827 3.29 23.92 -15.21
C THR A 827 3.21 22.39 -15.18
N ASN A 828 4.10 21.70 -15.91
CA ASN A 828 4.18 20.24 -15.98
C ASN A 828 5.33 19.68 -15.12
N ALA A 829 5.29 18.38 -14.81
CA ALA A 829 6.40 17.66 -14.15
C ALA A 829 7.68 17.57 -15.00
N THR A 830 7.60 17.94 -16.29
CA THR A 830 8.74 18.01 -17.21
C THR A 830 8.76 19.37 -17.89
N LEU A 831 9.92 20.03 -17.86
CA LEU A 831 10.23 21.22 -18.64
C LEU A 831 11.05 20.81 -19.87
N PHE A 832 10.59 21.17 -21.07
CA PHE A 832 11.31 20.94 -22.30
C PHE A 832 11.62 22.25 -23.02
N LEU A 833 12.91 22.58 -23.11
CA LEU A 833 13.43 23.71 -23.87
C LEU A 833 13.83 23.17 -25.26
N PRO A 834 13.09 23.48 -26.35
CA PRO A 834 13.30 22.82 -27.65
C PRO A 834 14.62 23.20 -28.35
N SER A 835 15.23 24.33 -27.98
CA SER A 835 16.51 24.81 -28.47
C SER A 835 17.11 25.76 -27.43
N VAL A 836 18.29 25.45 -26.88
CA VAL A 836 18.95 26.29 -25.86
C VAL A 836 20.05 27.19 -26.44
N GLY A 837 20.14 28.42 -25.92
CA GLY A 837 21.26 29.34 -26.15
C GLY A 837 21.79 29.90 -24.84
N ARG A 838 22.84 30.74 -24.87
CA ARG A 838 23.51 31.26 -23.66
C ARG A 838 22.58 31.93 -22.64
N THR A 839 21.48 32.53 -23.09
CA THR A 839 20.46 33.15 -22.23
C THR A 839 19.61 32.15 -21.44
N ASN A 840 19.73 30.85 -21.72
CA ASN A 840 19.12 29.76 -20.95
C ASN A 840 20.09 29.15 -19.93
N GLU A 841 21.39 29.49 -19.94
CA GLU A 841 22.32 29.00 -18.92
C GLU A 841 21.96 29.56 -17.53
N GLY A 842 21.94 28.68 -16.51
CA GLY A 842 21.56 29.07 -15.16
C GLY A 842 20.89 27.97 -14.35
N LEU A 843 20.32 28.37 -13.22
CA LEU A 843 19.67 27.49 -12.25
C LEU A 843 18.19 27.29 -12.60
N TYR A 844 17.78 26.03 -12.67
CA TYR A 844 16.40 25.59 -12.85
C TYR A 844 15.91 24.85 -11.59
N CYS A 845 14.76 25.24 -11.09
CA CYS A 845 14.03 24.51 -10.04
C CYS A 845 12.54 24.58 -10.30
N VAL A 846 11.75 23.83 -9.54
CA VAL A 846 10.30 23.77 -9.71
C VAL A 846 9.59 23.89 -8.37
N GLY A 847 8.68 24.84 -8.28
CA GLY A 847 7.73 24.95 -7.18
C GLY A 847 6.58 23.98 -7.43
N ILE A 848 6.27 23.16 -6.43
CA ILE A 848 5.24 22.12 -6.50
C ILE A 848 4.24 22.38 -5.39
N THR A 849 3.00 22.64 -5.75
CA THR A 849 1.95 23.08 -4.82
C THR A 849 0.68 22.28 -5.02
N ASN A 850 -0.19 22.29 -4.02
CA ASN A 850 -1.59 21.91 -4.16
C ASN A 850 -2.44 22.72 -3.17
N GLY A 851 -3.63 22.25 -2.81
CA GLY A 851 -4.49 22.94 -1.83
C GLY A 851 -3.97 22.95 -0.39
N LEU A 852 -2.87 22.23 -0.11
CA LEU A 852 -2.51 21.68 1.20
C LEU A 852 -1.05 21.95 1.58
N GLY A 853 -0.33 22.67 0.72
CA GLY A 853 1.01 23.18 0.95
C GLY A 853 1.79 23.36 -0.35
N GLY A 854 3.10 23.56 -0.20
CA GLY A 854 4.02 23.65 -1.33
C GLY A 854 5.46 23.39 -0.94
N VAL A 855 6.22 22.83 -1.88
CA VAL A 855 7.65 22.54 -1.76
C VAL A 855 8.40 23.10 -2.98
N LEU A 856 9.68 23.40 -2.82
CA LEU A 856 10.58 23.78 -3.90
C LEU A 856 11.61 22.66 -4.11
N SER A 857 11.86 22.28 -5.36
CA SER A 857 12.96 21.34 -5.66
C SER A 857 14.32 21.94 -5.33
N SER A 858 15.34 21.09 -5.14
CA SER A 858 16.72 21.55 -5.29
C SER A 858 16.98 22.03 -6.73
N ASN A 859 18.00 22.86 -6.90
CA ASN A 859 18.35 23.43 -8.20
C ASN A 859 19.13 22.43 -9.07
N ALA A 860 18.75 22.33 -10.33
CA ALA A 860 19.59 21.85 -11.42
C ALA A 860 20.28 23.04 -12.10
N PHE A 861 21.44 22.81 -12.74
CA PHE A 861 22.09 23.81 -13.59
C PHE A 861 22.06 23.37 -15.06
N LEU A 862 21.63 24.25 -15.96
CA LEU A 862 21.81 24.09 -17.41
C LEU A 862 23.14 24.73 -17.81
N SER A 863 24.07 23.94 -18.35
CA SER A 863 25.27 24.45 -19.02
C SER A 863 25.12 24.33 -20.54
N VAL A 864 25.33 25.42 -21.28
CA VAL A 864 25.13 25.49 -22.74
C VAL A 864 26.49 25.52 -23.45
N LEU A 865 26.87 24.39 -24.05
CA LEU A 865 28.13 24.28 -24.80
C LEU A 865 28.01 24.94 -26.17
N VAL A 866 28.88 25.91 -26.45
CA VAL A 866 29.02 26.48 -27.80
C VAL A 866 30.34 26.02 -28.39
N ALA A 867 30.30 25.31 -29.51
CA ALA A 867 31.51 24.83 -30.18
C ALA A 867 32.40 26.00 -30.64
N GLN A 868 33.72 25.80 -30.61
CA GLN A 868 34.68 26.69 -31.26
C GLN A 868 34.71 26.44 -32.77
N GLU A 869 34.47 27.48 -33.56
CA GLU A 869 34.78 27.53 -34.99
C GLU A 869 36.27 27.87 -35.15
N LEU A 870 37.03 26.96 -35.75
CA LEU A 870 38.43 27.18 -36.13
C LEU A 870 38.48 27.85 -37.51
N PHE A 871 39.23 28.94 -37.61
CA PHE A 871 39.56 29.54 -38.90
C PHE A 871 40.68 28.77 -39.60
N GLY A 872 40.87 29.03 -40.91
CA GLY A 872 41.98 28.45 -41.66
C GLY A 872 43.34 28.88 -41.09
N PRO A 873 44.31 27.96 -40.94
CA PRO A 873 45.62 28.28 -40.38
C PRO A 873 46.42 29.22 -41.30
N VAL A 874 47.21 30.10 -40.68
CA VAL A 874 48.09 31.06 -41.34
C VAL A 874 49.53 30.76 -40.98
N PHE A 875 50.38 30.58 -42.00
CA PHE A 875 51.82 30.47 -41.81
C PHE A 875 52.44 31.86 -41.84
N GLN A 876 53.11 32.24 -40.76
CA GLN A 876 53.86 33.49 -40.63
C GLN A 876 55.36 33.24 -40.88
N PRO A 877 56.16 34.27 -41.22
CA PRO A 877 57.61 34.12 -41.38
C PRO A 877 58.35 33.61 -40.13
N ASP A 878 57.73 33.75 -38.95
CA ASP A 878 58.26 33.35 -37.64
C ASP A 878 57.45 32.24 -36.95
N GLY A 879 56.46 31.60 -37.61
CA GLY A 879 55.72 30.51 -37.01
C GLY A 879 54.34 30.20 -37.60
N PHE A 880 53.48 29.66 -36.74
CA PHE A 880 52.13 29.21 -37.06
C PHE A 880 51.11 30.01 -36.25
N GLU A 881 50.07 30.51 -36.93
CA GLU A 881 48.93 31.16 -36.30
C GLU A 881 47.62 30.48 -36.72
N VAL A 882 46.70 30.33 -35.77
CA VAL A 882 45.31 29.96 -36.06
C VAL A 882 44.41 30.66 -35.04
N SER A 883 43.27 31.13 -35.50
CA SER A 883 42.28 31.79 -34.65
C SER A 883 41.03 30.92 -34.47
N SER A 884 40.31 31.15 -33.37
CA SER A 884 39.00 30.55 -33.12
C SER A 884 38.04 31.54 -32.46
N ARG A 885 36.75 31.32 -32.69
CA ARG A 885 35.65 32.01 -32.01
C ARG A 885 34.58 31.00 -31.62
N TYR A 886 33.65 31.38 -30.76
CA TYR A 886 32.43 30.60 -30.61
C TYR A 886 31.60 30.63 -31.91
N ALA A 887 31.05 29.48 -32.30
CA ALA A 887 30.30 29.31 -33.56
C ALA A 887 28.95 30.06 -33.59
N ASP A 888 28.45 30.53 -32.44
CA ASP A 888 27.30 31.44 -32.34
C ASP A 888 27.68 32.92 -32.55
N GLY A 889 28.96 33.21 -32.85
CA GLY A 889 29.48 34.55 -33.07
C GLY A 889 29.72 35.37 -31.81
N TRP A 890 29.50 34.81 -30.61
CA TRP A 890 29.79 35.54 -29.37
C TRP A 890 31.29 35.73 -29.15
N PRO A 891 31.71 36.90 -28.64
CA PRO A 891 33.11 37.14 -28.29
C PRO A 891 33.52 36.26 -27.10
N VAL A 892 34.64 35.57 -27.23
CA VAL A 892 35.33 34.94 -26.10
C VAL A 892 35.82 36.04 -25.15
N SER A 893 35.60 35.90 -23.85
CA SER A 893 36.03 36.89 -22.85
C SER A 893 37.41 36.57 -22.27
N SER A 894 38.00 37.54 -21.57
CA SER A 894 39.24 37.34 -20.81
C SER A 894 39.09 36.39 -19.61
N GLN A 895 37.85 36.05 -19.23
CA GLN A 895 37.56 35.05 -18.20
C GLN A 895 37.42 33.66 -18.82
N ASP A 896 36.79 33.53 -20.00
CA ASP A 896 36.70 32.26 -20.72
C ASP A 896 38.08 31.74 -21.13
N LEU A 897 39.01 32.66 -21.43
CA LEU A 897 40.40 32.38 -21.77
C LEU A 897 41.11 31.41 -20.79
N THR A 898 40.75 31.41 -19.50
CA THR A 898 41.36 30.48 -18.51
C THR A 898 40.85 29.04 -18.60
N ASN A 899 39.73 28.81 -19.31
CA ASN A 899 39.16 27.48 -19.52
C ASN A 899 39.78 26.79 -20.74
N PHE A 900 40.49 27.53 -21.59
CA PHE A 900 41.09 27.03 -22.82
C PHE A 900 42.55 26.57 -22.64
N GLU A 901 42.84 25.35 -23.09
CA GLU A 901 44.18 24.79 -23.16
C GLU A 901 44.51 24.44 -24.62
N VAL A 902 45.70 24.83 -25.08
CA VAL A 902 46.27 24.32 -26.33
C VAL A 902 47.22 23.18 -26.01
N GLN A 903 47.04 22.06 -26.71
CA GLN A 903 47.99 20.95 -26.71
C GLN A 903 48.53 20.71 -28.12
N THR A 904 49.80 20.32 -28.21
CA THR A 904 50.44 19.91 -29.47
C THR A 904 50.93 18.48 -29.45
N SER A 905 51.04 17.89 -30.63
CA SER A 905 51.58 16.55 -30.86
C SER A 905 52.42 16.54 -32.14
N SER A 906 53.39 15.64 -32.24
CA SER A 906 54.12 15.34 -33.48
C SER A 906 53.61 14.08 -34.19
N ASP A 907 52.76 13.28 -33.54
CA ASP A 907 52.38 11.92 -33.99
C ASP A 907 50.88 11.59 -33.80
N LEU A 908 50.07 12.55 -33.34
CA LEU A 908 48.66 12.43 -32.93
C LEU A 908 48.41 11.53 -31.69
N LEU A 909 49.43 10.86 -31.14
CA LEU A 909 49.32 9.95 -30.00
C LEU A 909 49.75 10.67 -28.70
N HIS A 910 50.91 11.31 -28.71
CA HIS A 910 51.49 11.97 -27.55
C HIS A 910 51.17 13.48 -27.60
N TRP A 911 50.40 13.96 -26.63
CA TRP A 911 49.94 15.35 -26.55
C TRP A 911 50.57 16.06 -25.36
N THR A 912 51.15 17.23 -25.58
CA THR A 912 51.77 18.09 -24.57
C THR A 912 51.14 19.48 -24.54
N ALA A 913 50.92 20.04 -23.36
CA ALA A 913 50.42 21.40 -23.21
C ALA A 913 51.42 22.43 -23.78
N LEU A 914 50.89 23.43 -24.50
CA LEU A 914 51.67 24.52 -25.07
C LEU A 914 51.29 25.84 -24.36
N PRO A 915 51.97 26.19 -23.24
CA PRO A 915 51.59 27.33 -22.42
C PRO A 915 51.89 28.67 -23.10
N ASN A 916 51.14 29.71 -22.70
CA ASN A 916 51.33 31.11 -23.08
C ASN A 916 51.18 31.44 -24.58
N THR A 917 50.63 30.53 -25.40
CA THR A 917 50.44 30.74 -26.84
C THR A 917 49.03 31.19 -27.24
N LEU A 918 48.06 31.14 -26.32
CA LEU A 918 46.73 31.74 -26.50
C LEU A 918 46.76 33.22 -26.11
N THR A 919 46.27 34.07 -27.00
CA THR A 919 45.97 35.48 -26.75
C THR A 919 44.53 35.78 -27.16
N LEU A 920 43.92 36.81 -26.56
CA LEU A 920 42.56 37.23 -26.90
C LEU A 920 42.60 38.59 -27.61
N THR A 921 42.03 38.66 -28.82
CA THR A 921 41.94 39.89 -29.61
C THR A 921 40.51 40.08 -30.12
N ASN A 922 39.85 41.17 -29.71
CA ASN A 922 38.49 41.54 -30.16
C ASN A 922 37.44 40.41 -30.04
N GLY A 923 37.53 39.55 -29.02
CA GLY A 923 36.61 38.42 -28.81
C GLY A 923 36.98 37.14 -29.56
N VAL A 924 38.13 37.11 -30.24
CA VAL A 924 38.65 35.96 -30.98
C VAL A 924 39.90 35.45 -30.24
N LEU A 925 39.97 34.14 -30.02
CA LEU A 925 41.20 33.49 -29.55
C LEU A 925 42.19 33.43 -30.71
N LEU A 926 43.44 33.80 -30.46
CA LEU A 926 44.56 33.64 -31.38
C LEU A 926 45.61 32.76 -30.74
N LEU A 927 45.83 31.58 -31.32
CA LEU A 927 47.02 30.78 -31.10
C LEU A 927 48.17 31.34 -31.94
N ARG A 928 49.35 31.54 -31.33
CA ARG A 928 50.62 31.73 -32.05
C ARG A 928 51.69 30.79 -31.51
N ASP A 929 52.25 29.94 -32.37
CA ASP A 929 53.35 29.04 -32.07
C ASP A 929 54.56 29.35 -32.95
N THR A 930 55.50 30.13 -32.41
CA THR A 930 56.76 30.50 -33.07
C THR A 930 57.80 29.37 -33.06
N ASN A 931 57.57 28.29 -32.32
CA ASN A 931 58.46 27.12 -32.30
C ASN A 931 58.06 26.05 -33.34
N SER A 932 56.92 26.23 -34.02
CA SER A 932 56.41 25.35 -35.08
C SER A 932 57.45 25.05 -36.18
N LEU A 933 58.26 26.05 -36.55
CA LEU A 933 59.32 25.92 -37.57
C LEU A 933 60.39 24.86 -37.23
N ASN A 934 60.50 24.46 -35.95
CA ASN A 934 61.44 23.43 -35.49
C ASN A 934 60.87 22.00 -35.60
N SER A 935 59.70 21.80 -36.22
CA SER A 935 59.03 20.49 -36.34
C SER A 935 58.57 20.22 -37.78
N PRO A 936 58.93 19.07 -38.40
CA PRO A 936 58.55 18.75 -39.78
C PRO A 936 57.05 18.42 -39.93
N ALA A 937 56.38 18.04 -38.84
CA ALA A 937 54.94 17.94 -38.72
C ALA A 937 54.55 18.30 -37.27
N ARG A 938 53.48 19.06 -37.09
CA ARG A 938 52.95 19.43 -35.77
C ARG A 938 51.43 19.56 -35.83
N PHE A 939 50.76 18.88 -34.92
CA PHE A 939 49.31 18.85 -34.76
C PHE A 939 48.91 19.66 -33.53
N TYR A 940 47.75 20.29 -33.57
CA TYR A 940 47.22 21.16 -32.51
C TYR A 940 45.81 20.72 -32.14
N ARG A 941 45.46 20.83 -30.87
CA ARG A 941 44.07 20.81 -30.40
C ARG A 941 43.84 21.89 -29.36
N LEU A 942 42.71 22.55 -29.48
CA LEU A 942 42.17 23.46 -28.47
C LEU A 942 41.17 22.66 -27.62
N LEU A 943 41.32 22.70 -26.31
CA LEU A 943 40.43 22.05 -25.35
C LEU A 943 39.78 23.12 -24.48
N GLU A 944 38.45 23.09 -24.36
CA GLU A 944 37.68 23.82 -23.36
C GLU A 944 37.42 22.86 -22.19
N ARG A 945 37.83 23.23 -20.98
CA ARG A 945 37.82 22.37 -19.78
C ARG A 945 36.50 22.45 -18.99
#